data_AF-A0A3M7MGN5-F1
#
_entry.id   AF-A0A3M7MGN5-F1
#
_cell.length_a   1.000
_cell.length_b   1.000
_cell.length_c   1.000
_cell.angle_alpha   90.00
_cell.angle_beta   90.00
_cell.angle_gamma   90.00
#
_symmetry.space_group_name_H-M   'P 1'
#
loop_
_entity.id
_entity.type
_entity.pdbx_description
1 polymer ?
#
loop_
_entity_poly.entity_id
_entity_poly.type
_entity_poly.pdbx_seq_one_letter_code
_entity_poly.pdbx_strand_id
1 'polypeptide(L)'
;MLAGQPRHTMKIKALSRSTASTQAPGSSIAKVTRNLDPNLHPFERAREYTRALNATKVERMFAQPFLGDFEPGHVDGVYSFAKDPNSLEHFASGSGDGIVKVWDMTSREEKWQAQAHENLVKGMCWTQDKKLITCGSDRQIQMFEPYAQPSRSPPKATWHGNAAFTSVSHHRSLPTFAAGSSVISIYDTSRTSGAPVSSLVWPSAIDTITDVKFNQVETSILASCATDRAVILYDARTNSPLHRTVLNFAANCLAWNPMEAYNFAVASEDHNGYIFDMRNMKRALQVLKGHVAAVMSIEFSPTGEELITGSYDRSIRLWERQKGHSRDVYHTKRMQRVFSVAWSPDNKYVISGSDDGNVRLWRARASERSGIKSFALRQKLAYDEALKERYKHMPEIKRIDRHRHLPKTVKKAGEIKAEELKSIRRKEENERSHTKKGSHDGNLDAPTITMSSTSAIDIQNAKFNTLGLTKTITDGKKICCYTRSLESCSKKNPILVLIHGYPESSYMWRHVIPLLPPNAPLFVPDLPGYGASAPIEKNDKLSVGKAVLDALKEQVKKVRQDGDIPVVLIGHDRGARVAHHLTVSGVSGIEILGVCLIDIVPTSTQWQHFASPASAAKEVSGYFHWPLLANTDLATRMITAFGPSNWCQEMILRWSGKNAVGTEKLKADDALTVYGAFFAQEHTLRASCEDYEEGATTDVVKEEKDQKEGRKIQVPVLLVYSEAGIGARFAFPEVWKEWVGEGVRIECRGLGGGVGHFGAEEAPEECAEVIRGWVGLYD
;
A
#
# COMPACT_ATOMS: atom_id res chain seq x y z
N MET A 1 -37.87 -23.30 109.63
CA MET A 1 -36.84 -22.24 109.62
C MET A 1 -36.33 -22.11 108.19
N LEU A 2 -36.60 -20.98 107.54
CA LEU A 2 -36.30 -20.71 106.14
C LEU A 2 -34.78 -20.64 105.91
N ALA A 3 -34.22 -21.65 105.23
CA ALA A 3 -32.89 -21.61 104.67
C ALA A 3 -32.91 -20.77 103.39
N GLY A 4 -32.17 -19.66 103.38
CA GLY A 4 -32.09 -18.74 102.25
C GLY A 4 -31.45 -19.39 101.02
N GLN A 5 -32.21 -19.43 99.92
CA GLN A 5 -31.71 -19.81 98.60
C GLN A 5 -30.74 -18.75 98.05
N PRO A 6 -29.71 -19.15 97.29
CA PRO A 6 -28.69 -18.23 96.77
C PRO A 6 -29.27 -17.27 95.72
N ARG A 7 -29.05 -15.97 95.90
CA ARG A 7 -29.39 -14.92 94.93
C ARG A 7 -28.61 -15.13 93.62
N HIS A 8 -29.31 -15.39 92.52
CA HIS A 8 -28.72 -15.38 91.17
C HIS A 8 -28.19 -13.97 90.83
N THR A 9 -26.87 -13.80 90.86
CA THR A 9 -26.20 -12.56 90.43
C THR A 9 -26.18 -12.48 88.89
N MET A 10 -26.85 -11.48 88.30
CA MET A 10 -26.77 -11.19 86.87
C MET A 10 -25.32 -10.90 86.45
N LYS A 11 -24.78 -11.68 85.51
CA LYS A 11 -23.45 -11.44 84.93
C LYS A 11 -23.58 -10.46 83.77
N ILE A 12 -23.37 -9.17 84.05
CA ILE A 12 -23.29 -8.14 83.01
C ILE A 12 -21.85 -8.07 82.53
N LYS A 13 -21.61 -8.35 81.24
CA LYS A 13 -20.31 -8.17 80.58
C LYS A 13 -20.45 -7.17 79.44
N ALA A 14 -19.80 -6.02 79.57
CA ALA A 14 -19.70 -5.01 78.52
C ALA A 14 -18.31 -5.05 77.85
N LEU A 15 -18.22 -4.56 76.61
CA LEU A 15 -16.96 -4.47 75.88
C LEU A 15 -16.10 -3.34 76.46
N SER A 16 -15.03 -3.67 77.18
CA SER A 16 -14.03 -2.70 77.62
C SER A 16 -12.86 -2.66 76.63
N ARG A 17 -12.57 -1.48 76.06
CA ARG A 17 -11.38 -1.23 75.25
C ARG A 17 -10.44 -0.31 76.02
N SER A 18 -9.27 -0.81 76.40
CA SER A 18 -8.24 0.01 77.04
C SER A 18 -7.52 0.88 76.01
N THR A 19 -7.03 2.05 76.39
CA THR A 19 -6.18 2.89 75.52
C THR A 19 -4.90 2.17 75.11
N ALA A 20 -4.41 1.25 75.95
CA ALA A 20 -3.32 0.33 75.64
C ALA A 20 -3.60 -0.58 74.42
N SER A 21 -4.88 -0.83 74.10
CA SER A 21 -5.26 -1.66 72.93
C SER A 21 -5.07 -0.95 71.59
N THR A 22 -5.09 0.39 71.60
CA THR A 22 -4.86 1.24 70.42
C THR A 22 -3.42 1.75 70.34
N GLN A 23 -2.81 2.03 71.48
CA GLN A 23 -1.41 2.47 71.55
C GLN A 23 -0.74 1.88 72.78
N ALA A 24 0.35 1.14 72.57
CA ALA A 24 1.11 0.58 73.68
C ALA A 24 1.80 1.71 74.47
N PRO A 25 1.73 1.70 75.82
CA PRO A 25 2.46 2.68 76.63
C PRO A 25 3.96 2.66 76.29
N GLY A 26 4.54 3.83 76.00
CA GLY A 26 5.95 3.97 75.62
C GLY A 26 6.28 3.73 74.14
N SER A 27 5.29 3.40 73.29
CA SER A 27 5.47 3.29 71.83
C SER A 27 4.76 4.42 71.10
N SER A 28 5.41 4.97 70.07
CA SER A 28 4.81 5.92 69.12
C SER A 28 3.96 5.25 68.05
N ILE A 29 3.95 3.91 67.98
CA ILE A 29 3.27 3.16 66.92
C ILE A 29 1.85 2.81 67.35
N ALA A 30 0.86 3.32 66.60
CA ALA A 30 -0.53 2.95 66.78
C ALA A 30 -0.77 1.51 66.31
N LYS A 31 -1.35 0.67 67.16
CA LYS A 31 -1.70 -0.71 66.82
C LYS A 31 -2.98 -0.74 65.98
N VAL A 32 -2.86 -1.13 64.73
CA VAL A 32 -4.03 -1.29 63.82
C VAL A 32 -4.62 -2.68 64.01
N THR A 33 -5.78 -2.76 64.65
CA THR A 33 -6.56 -4.01 64.75
C THR A 33 -7.41 -4.17 63.48
N ARG A 34 -7.47 -5.39 62.93
CA ARG A 34 -8.19 -5.68 61.67
C ARG A 34 -9.24 -6.75 61.94
N ASN A 35 -10.49 -6.46 61.54
CA ASN A 35 -11.55 -7.45 61.44
C ASN A 35 -11.88 -7.64 59.95
N LEU A 36 -11.92 -8.88 59.47
CA LEU A 36 -12.09 -9.22 58.05
C LEU A 36 -13.55 -9.55 57.67
N ASP A 37 -14.50 -9.34 58.59
CA ASP A 37 -15.93 -9.52 58.31
C ASP A 37 -16.39 -8.66 57.11
N PRO A 38 -16.92 -9.25 56.02
CA PRO A 38 -17.42 -8.52 54.86
C PRO A 38 -18.44 -7.44 55.20
N ASN A 39 -19.23 -7.61 56.27
CA ASN A 39 -20.24 -6.62 56.69
C ASN A 39 -19.61 -5.30 57.15
N LEU A 40 -18.39 -5.35 57.71
CA LEU A 40 -17.62 -4.15 58.09
C LEU A 40 -16.93 -3.50 56.90
N HIS A 41 -16.87 -4.20 55.76
CA HIS A 41 -16.17 -3.81 54.54
C HIS A 41 -17.10 -3.83 53.33
N PRO A 42 -18.21 -3.04 53.32
CA PRO A 42 -19.12 -3.02 52.19
C PRO A 42 -18.44 -2.50 50.90
N PHE A 43 -19.09 -2.73 49.76
CA PHE A 43 -18.64 -2.26 48.44
C PHE A 43 -17.25 -2.78 48.00
N GLU A 44 -16.94 -4.05 48.26
CA GLU A 44 -15.67 -4.66 47.83
C GLU A 44 -15.36 -4.40 46.35
N ARG A 45 -16.27 -4.75 45.44
CA ARG A 45 -16.07 -4.64 43.99
C ARG A 45 -15.95 -3.19 43.52
N ALA A 46 -16.73 -2.27 44.07
CA ALA A 46 -16.65 -0.85 43.68
C ALA A 46 -15.36 -0.20 44.19
N ARG A 47 -14.88 -0.59 45.38
CA ARG A 47 -13.58 -0.14 45.90
C ARG A 47 -12.43 -0.74 45.09
N GLU A 48 -12.51 -1.99 44.67
CA GLU A 48 -11.49 -2.57 43.79
C GLU A 48 -11.50 -1.91 42.40
N TYR A 49 -12.68 -1.69 41.82
CA TYR A 49 -12.81 -1.01 40.52
C TYR A 49 -12.19 0.38 40.55
N THR A 50 -12.51 1.20 41.57
CA THR A 50 -11.94 2.55 41.71
C THR A 50 -10.44 2.53 41.92
N ARG A 51 -9.90 1.55 42.65
CA ARG A 51 -8.45 1.35 42.79
C ARG A 51 -7.80 0.96 41.47
N ALA A 52 -8.40 0.07 40.69
CA ALA A 52 -7.90 -0.33 39.37
C ALA A 52 -7.92 0.86 38.39
N LEU A 53 -9.00 1.65 38.41
CA LEU A 53 -9.12 2.88 37.63
C LEU A 53 -8.05 3.91 38.03
N ASN A 54 -7.81 4.11 39.32
CA ASN A 54 -6.76 4.99 39.80
C ASN A 54 -5.37 4.47 39.40
N ALA A 55 -5.12 3.16 39.50
CA ALA A 55 -3.87 2.54 39.09
C ALA A 55 -3.58 2.76 37.61
N THR A 56 -4.56 2.59 36.72
CA THR A 56 -4.38 2.87 35.28
C THR A 56 -4.09 4.34 35.01
N LYS A 57 -4.82 5.27 35.65
CA LYS A 57 -4.56 6.71 35.52
C LYS A 57 -3.15 7.10 35.99
N VAL A 58 -2.74 6.58 37.15
CA VAL A 58 -1.41 6.77 37.72
C VAL A 58 -0.33 6.23 36.79
N GLU A 59 -0.53 5.04 36.23
CA GLU A 59 0.40 4.47 35.27
C GLU A 59 0.57 5.33 34.02
N ARG A 60 -0.55 5.84 33.46
CA ARG A 60 -0.50 6.74 32.30
C ARG A 60 0.17 8.07 32.62
N MET A 61 -0.02 8.60 33.82
CA MET A 61 0.63 9.83 34.28
C MET A 61 2.14 9.64 34.46
N PHE A 62 2.58 8.49 34.98
CA PHE A 62 4.01 8.19 35.19
C PHE A 62 4.70 7.57 33.97
N ALA A 63 3.98 7.35 32.87
CA ALA A 63 4.52 6.80 31.62
C ALA A 63 5.49 7.78 30.96
N GLN A 64 6.77 7.67 31.31
CA GLN A 64 7.88 8.48 30.81
C GLN A 64 8.97 7.51 30.34
N PRO A 65 8.86 7.02 29.10
CA PRO A 65 9.71 5.93 28.62
C PRO A 65 11.11 6.39 28.19
N PHE A 66 11.28 7.63 27.73
CA PHE A 66 12.56 8.13 27.25
C PHE A 66 13.53 8.46 28.41
N LEU A 67 14.77 7.96 28.35
CA LEU A 67 15.80 8.22 29.36
C LEU A 67 16.86 9.22 28.88
N GLY A 68 17.24 9.12 27.61
CA GLY A 68 18.27 9.97 27.02
C GLY A 68 18.84 9.36 25.75
N ASP A 69 19.65 10.17 25.05
CA ASP A 69 20.43 9.75 23.89
C ASP A 69 21.86 9.39 24.35
N PHE A 70 22.57 8.62 23.55
CA PHE A 70 24.01 8.40 23.69
C PHE A 70 24.76 9.50 22.93
N GLU A 71 25.70 10.18 23.58
CA GLU A 71 26.42 11.33 23.02
C GLU A 71 27.87 10.96 22.70
N PRO A 72 28.44 11.43 21.57
CA PRO A 72 27.90 12.44 20.62
C PRO A 72 26.97 11.89 19.53
N GLY A 73 26.60 10.60 19.55
CA GLY A 73 25.88 9.96 18.44
C GLY A 73 26.79 9.59 17.25
N HIS A 74 26.19 9.17 16.15
CA HIS A 74 26.85 8.96 14.85
C HIS A 74 26.60 10.14 13.91
N VAL A 75 27.46 10.29 12.89
CA VAL A 75 27.32 11.35 11.89
C VAL A 75 26.22 11.01 10.88
N ASP A 76 26.20 9.76 10.41
CA ASP A 76 25.14 9.22 9.55
C ASP A 76 24.23 8.26 10.36
N GLY A 77 23.14 7.80 9.73
CA GLY A 77 22.14 6.93 10.35
C GLY A 77 22.72 5.67 10.98
N VAL A 78 22.09 5.19 12.07
CA VAL A 78 22.50 3.96 12.76
C VAL A 78 21.71 2.77 12.21
N TYR A 79 22.41 1.83 11.58
CA TYR A 79 21.79 0.74 10.84
C TYR A 79 21.90 -0.62 11.50
N SER A 80 22.93 -0.85 12.33
CA SER A 80 23.17 -2.15 12.98
C SER A 80 23.53 -2.00 14.45
N PHE A 81 23.10 -2.97 15.27
CA PHE A 81 23.48 -3.11 16.66
C PHE A 81 24.06 -4.49 16.94
N ALA A 82 24.98 -4.54 17.90
CA ALA A 82 25.44 -5.78 18.49
C ALA A 82 25.58 -5.61 20.00
N LYS A 83 24.88 -6.46 20.76
CA LYS A 83 25.00 -6.52 22.22
C LYS A 83 26.12 -7.46 22.65
N ASP A 84 26.90 -7.07 23.65
CA ASP A 84 27.89 -7.96 24.26
C ASP A 84 27.13 -9.06 25.02
N PRO A 85 27.33 -10.35 24.71
CA PRO A 85 26.66 -11.45 25.43
C PRO A 85 27.10 -11.56 26.89
N ASN A 86 28.28 -11.04 27.24
CA ASN A 86 28.91 -11.19 28.55
C ASN A 86 28.90 -9.92 29.39
N SER A 87 28.43 -8.80 28.84
CA SER A 87 28.33 -7.53 29.55
C SER A 87 26.91 -6.98 29.51
N LEU A 88 26.46 -6.42 30.64
CA LEU A 88 25.23 -5.64 30.71
C LEU A 88 25.45 -4.19 30.28
N GLU A 89 26.68 -3.72 30.39
CA GLU A 89 27.04 -2.30 30.31
C GLU A 89 27.42 -1.87 28.90
N HIS A 90 27.76 -2.80 28.01
CA HIS A 90 28.36 -2.46 26.74
C HIS A 90 27.56 -3.01 25.56
N PHE A 91 27.45 -2.18 24.52
CA PHE A 91 26.92 -2.57 23.22
C PHE A 91 27.64 -1.79 22.13
N ALA A 92 27.56 -2.28 20.90
CA ALA A 92 28.16 -1.64 19.74
C ALA A 92 27.09 -1.23 18.73
N SER A 93 27.35 -0.15 18.00
CA SER A 93 26.50 0.30 16.91
C SER A 93 27.32 0.72 15.68
N GLY A 94 26.76 0.44 14.51
CA GLY A 94 27.36 0.71 13.21
C GLY A 94 26.55 1.74 12.41
N SER A 95 27.25 2.65 11.76
CA SER A 95 26.70 3.76 11.01
C SER A 95 26.86 3.59 9.49
N GLY A 96 26.15 4.42 8.72
CA GLY A 96 26.18 4.48 7.25
C GLY A 96 27.52 4.92 6.67
N ASP A 97 28.29 5.70 7.41
CA ASP A 97 29.65 6.16 7.10
C ASP A 97 30.74 5.09 7.33
N GLY A 98 30.36 3.89 7.77
CA GLY A 98 31.31 2.81 8.03
C GLY A 98 31.99 2.87 9.40
N ILE A 99 31.63 3.84 10.25
CA ILE A 99 32.15 3.95 11.63
C ILE A 99 31.40 3.01 12.56
N VAL A 100 32.15 2.35 13.43
CA VAL A 100 31.62 1.51 14.50
C VAL A 100 32.03 2.09 15.84
N LYS A 101 31.05 2.20 16.75
CA LYS A 101 31.24 2.71 18.11
C LYS A 101 30.78 1.68 19.13
N VAL A 102 31.54 1.58 20.22
CA VAL A 102 31.18 0.81 21.41
C VAL A 102 30.82 1.80 22.50
N TRP A 103 29.64 1.62 23.07
CA TRP A 103 29.02 2.52 24.03
C TRP A 103 28.99 1.89 25.40
N ASP A 104 29.02 2.75 26.42
CA ASP A 104 28.74 2.37 27.79
C ASP A 104 27.31 2.83 28.16
N MET A 105 26.46 1.89 28.57
CA MET A 105 25.08 2.11 29.00
C MET A 105 24.97 2.95 30.27
N THR A 106 26.01 2.92 31.12
CA THR A 106 25.99 3.60 32.42
C THR A 106 26.30 5.08 32.29
N SER A 107 27.39 5.44 31.61
CA SER A 107 27.77 6.84 31.33
C SER A 107 26.99 7.43 30.16
N ARG A 108 26.57 6.59 29.20
CA ARG A 108 25.98 6.96 27.89
C ARG A 108 26.94 7.69 26.97
N GLU A 109 28.23 7.46 27.16
CA GLU A 109 29.31 8.01 26.36
C GLU A 109 29.93 6.93 25.46
N GLU A 110 30.61 7.35 24.39
CA GLU A 110 31.40 6.45 23.57
C GLU A 110 32.66 5.99 24.33
N LYS A 111 32.88 4.68 24.39
CA LYS A 111 34.07 4.08 25.01
C LYS A 111 35.16 3.81 23.98
N TRP A 112 34.77 3.39 22.79
CA TRP A 112 35.68 3.05 21.71
C TRP A 112 35.05 3.34 20.35
N GLN A 113 35.87 3.73 19.37
CA GLN A 113 35.44 3.94 17.99
C GLN A 113 36.51 3.49 17.00
N ALA A 114 36.13 3.01 15.82
CA ALA A 114 37.03 2.80 14.69
C ALA A 114 36.29 2.91 13.34
N GLN A 115 37.04 3.25 12.29
CA GLN A 115 36.58 3.12 10.91
C GLN A 115 36.67 1.64 10.53
N ALA A 116 35.52 0.97 10.39
CA ALA A 116 35.49 -0.44 10.03
C ALA A 116 35.42 -0.63 8.51
N HIS A 117 34.56 0.13 7.83
CA HIS A 117 34.29 -0.08 6.41
C HIS A 117 34.30 1.24 5.65
N GLU A 118 34.53 1.24 4.33
CA GLU A 118 34.35 2.46 3.52
C GLU A 118 32.88 2.79 3.27
N ASN A 119 32.03 1.76 3.32
CA ASN A 119 30.59 1.84 3.12
C ASN A 119 29.85 1.48 4.41
N LEU A 120 28.52 1.55 4.35
CA LEU A 120 27.58 1.14 5.39
C LEU A 120 27.96 -0.19 6.07
N VAL A 121 28.02 -0.15 7.41
CA VAL A 121 28.12 -1.33 8.28
C VAL A 121 26.76 -2.03 8.35
N LYS A 122 26.60 -3.08 7.55
CA LYS A 122 25.33 -3.79 7.36
C LYS A 122 24.97 -4.68 8.54
N GLY A 123 25.95 -5.34 9.14
CA GLY A 123 25.73 -6.28 10.23
C GLY A 123 26.91 -6.32 11.20
N MET A 124 26.61 -6.66 12.45
CA MET A 124 27.59 -6.75 13.52
C MET A 124 27.21 -7.85 14.51
N CYS A 125 28.21 -8.48 15.13
CA CYS A 125 28.00 -9.41 16.22
C CYS A 125 29.21 -9.44 17.17
N TRP A 126 28.97 -9.87 18.41
CA TRP A 126 30.04 -10.11 19.38
C TRP A 126 30.38 -11.60 19.44
N THR A 127 31.66 -11.86 19.62
CA THR A 127 32.18 -13.17 20.04
C THR A 127 32.09 -13.30 21.56
N GLN A 128 32.15 -14.53 22.08
CA GLN A 128 32.21 -14.76 23.53
C GLN A 128 33.50 -14.21 24.16
N ASP A 129 34.58 -14.15 23.39
CA ASP A 129 35.88 -13.60 23.83
C ASP A 129 35.92 -12.06 23.82
N LYS A 130 34.77 -11.38 23.74
CA LYS A 130 34.64 -9.91 23.72
C LYS A 130 35.34 -9.24 22.53
N LYS A 131 35.42 -9.94 21.40
CA LYS A 131 35.84 -9.38 20.11
C LYS A 131 34.59 -9.03 19.30
N LEU A 132 34.64 -7.92 18.59
CA LEU A 132 33.55 -7.40 17.77
C LEU A 132 33.80 -7.77 16.30
N ILE A 133 32.83 -8.40 15.66
CA ILE A 133 32.86 -8.72 14.23
C ILE A 133 31.88 -7.80 13.50
N THR A 134 32.33 -7.21 12.40
CA THR A 134 31.56 -6.26 11.59
C THR A 134 31.58 -6.72 10.13
N CYS A 135 30.48 -6.54 9.41
CA CYS A 135 30.41 -6.82 7.98
C CYS A 135 29.88 -5.60 7.21
N GLY A 136 30.50 -5.33 6.06
CA GLY A 136 30.22 -4.16 5.24
C GLY A 136 29.85 -4.50 3.80
N SER A 137 29.38 -3.47 3.10
CA SER A 137 29.06 -3.55 1.66
C SER A 137 30.31 -3.55 0.77
N ASP A 138 31.47 -3.28 1.36
CA ASP A 138 32.84 -3.33 0.79
C ASP A 138 33.40 -4.77 0.66
N ARG A 139 32.55 -5.79 0.85
CA ARG A 139 32.91 -7.23 0.76
C ARG A 139 33.94 -7.65 1.81
N GLN A 140 34.05 -6.89 2.89
CA GLN A 140 34.93 -7.19 4.02
C GLN A 140 34.15 -7.58 5.26
N ILE A 141 34.71 -8.52 6.01
CA ILE A 141 34.37 -8.78 7.40
C ILE A 141 35.60 -8.46 8.22
N GLN A 142 35.44 -7.66 9.27
CA GLN A 142 36.54 -7.25 10.12
C GLN A 142 36.28 -7.63 11.58
N MET A 143 37.35 -7.95 12.31
CA MET A 143 37.31 -8.23 13.73
C MET A 143 38.14 -7.21 14.51
N PHE A 144 37.55 -6.67 15.56
CA PHE A 144 38.14 -5.68 16.46
C PHE A 144 38.15 -6.18 17.91
N GLU A 145 39.11 -5.71 18.71
CA GLU A 145 39.20 -5.98 20.14
C GLU A 145 39.05 -4.68 20.94
N PRO A 146 37.82 -4.15 21.07
CA PRO A 146 37.59 -2.78 21.56
C PRO A 146 37.98 -2.56 23.03
N TYR A 147 38.14 -3.63 23.82
CA TYR A 147 38.58 -3.54 25.21
C TYR A 147 40.10 -3.65 25.39
N ALA A 148 40.81 -4.17 24.38
CA ALA A 148 42.25 -4.37 24.43
C ALA A 148 43.00 -3.34 23.57
N GLN A 149 42.40 -2.90 22.47
CA GLN A 149 42.99 -1.94 21.54
C GLN A 149 42.49 -0.52 21.81
N PRO A 150 43.34 0.51 21.62
CA PRO A 150 42.90 1.89 21.68
C PRO A 150 41.93 2.21 20.54
N SER A 151 41.14 3.28 20.70
CA SER A 151 40.27 3.80 19.64
C SER A 151 41.06 4.08 18.34
N ARG A 152 40.44 3.83 17.19
CA ARG A 152 40.99 4.00 15.83
C ARG A 152 42.14 3.05 15.51
N SER A 153 42.25 1.93 16.22
CA SER A 153 43.17 0.85 15.86
C SER A 153 42.73 0.13 14.57
N PRO A 154 43.67 -0.42 13.80
CA PRO A 154 43.33 -1.28 12.66
C PRO A 154 42.66 -2.58 13.14
N PRO A 155 41.89 -3.26 12.27
CA PRO A 155 41.29 -4.55 12.59
C PRO A 155 42.36 -5.61 12.86
N LYS A 156 42.05 -6.54 13.76
CA LYS A 156 42.92 -7.66 14.10
C LYS A 156 42.91 -8.75 13.02
N ALA A 157 41.75 -8.98 12.43
CA ALA A 157 41.53 -9.96 11.39
C ALA A 157 40.58 -9.39 10.35
N THR A 158 40.81 -9.75 9.08
CA THR A 158 39.99 -9.33 7.95
C THR A 158 39.76 -10.52 7.03
N TRP A 159 38.49 -10.79 6.71
CA TRP A 159 38.08 -11.79 5.74
C TRP A 159 37.48 -11.11 4.52
N HIS A 160 37.98 -11.48 3.34
CA HIS A 160 37.50 -10.98 2.06
C HIS A 160 36.46 -11.95 1.47
N GLY A 161 35.33 -11.42 1.04
CA GLY A 161 34.28 -12.16 0.32
C GLY A 161 34.27 -11.85 -1.18
N ASN A 162 33.68 -12.76 -1.96
CA ASN A 162 33.47 -12.52 -3.40
C ASN A 162 32.36 -11.49 -3.66
N ALA A 163 31.38 -11.40 -2.76
CA ALA A 163 30.24 -10.51 -2.83
C ALA A 163 30.08 -9.69 -1.53
N ALA A 164 29.23 -8.66 -1.58
CA ALA A 164 28.96 -7.81 -0.42
C ALA A 164 28.26 -8.60 0.69
N PHE A 165 28.61 -8.34 1.94
CA PHE A 165 27.99 -8.98 3.09
C PHE A 165 26.83 -8.12 3.63
N THR A 166 25.76 -8.79 4.04
CA THR A 166 24.51 -8.16 4.48
C THR A 166 24.26 -8.34 5.97
N SER A 167 24.65 -9.46 6.54
CA SER A 167 24.44 -9.77 7.96
C SER A 167 25.49 -10.74 8.48
N VAL A 168 25.73 -10.70 9.78
CA VAL A 168 26.64 -11.60 10.47
C VAL A 168 26.03 -12.06 11.80
N SER A 169 26.26 -13.32 12.15
CA SER A 169 25.83 -13.90 13.42
C SER A 169 26.88 -14.88 13.93
N HIS A 170 27.30 -14.69 15.19
CA HIS A 170 28.24 -15.58 15.86
C HIS A 170 27.50 -16.76 16.50
N HIS A 171 28.07 -17.95 16.42
CA HIS A 171 27.55 -19.12 17.09
C HIS A 171 27.72 -18.98 18.61
N ARG A 172 26.79 -19.48 19.43
CA ARG A 172 26.80 -19.13 20.86
C ARG A 172 28.03 -19.65 21.64
N SER A 173 28.52 -20.85 21.33
CA SER A 173 29.63 -21.50 22.08
C SER A 173 30.89 -21.73 21.26
N LEU A 174 30.75 -22.32 20.06
CA LEU A 174 31.86 -22.54 19.12
C LEU A 174 32.43 -21.21 18.57
N PRO A 175 33.73 -21.17 18.23
CA PRO A 175 34.42 -20.01 17.64
C PRO A 175 34.06 -19.79 16.16
N THR A 176 32.83 -20.07 15.76
CA THR A 176 32.34 -19.97 14.38
C THR A 176 31.33 -18.85 14.23
N PHE A 177 31.28 -18.26 13.04
CA PHE A 177 30.25 -17.27 12.70
C PHE A 177 29.76 -17.49 11.26
N ALA A 178 28.51 -17.13 11.04
CA ALA A 178 27.86 -17.18 9.73
C ALA A 178 27.74 -15.76 9.19
N ALA A 179 28.12 -15.58 7.93
CA ALA A 179 27.98 -14.32 7.21
C ALA A 179 27.06 -14.51 6.01
N GLY A 180 26.03 -13.67 5.92
CA GLY A 180 25.09 -13.61 4.81
C GLY A 180 25.62 -12.75 3.66
N SER A 181 25.47 -13.26 2.45
CA SER A 181 25.74 -12.55 1.18
C SER A 181 24.75 -13.08 0.13
N SER A 182 25.18 -13.39 -1.09
CA SER A 182 24.43 -14.29 -2.00
C SER A 182 24.35 -15.72 -1.48
N VAL A 183 25.31 -16.09 -0.62
CA VAL A 183 25.43 -17.40 0.02
C VAL A 183 25.73 -17.18 1.50
N ILE A 184 25.28 -18.08 2.38
CA ILE A 184 25.72 -18.06 3.77
C ILE A 184 27.07 -18.75 3.86
N SER A 185 28.09 -18.01 4.27
CA SER A 185 29.44 -18.54 4.46
C SER A 185 29.74 -18.69 5.96
N ILE A 186 30.21 -19.86 6.38
CA ILE A 186 30.62 -20.14 7.75
C ILE A 186 32.13 -19.94 7.86
N TYR A 187 32.53 -19.09 8.78
CA TYR A 187 33.92 -18.77 9.09
C TYR A 187 34.28 -19.20 10.51
N ASP A 188 35.57 -19.41 10.75
CA ASP A 188 36.13 -19.72 12.05
C ASP A 188 37.00 -18.54 12.52
N THR A 189 36.70 -18.00 13.69
CA THR A 189 37.39 -16.86 14.30
C THR A 189 38.84 -17.15 14.66
N SER A 190 39.22 -18.42 14.82
CA SER A 190 40.62 -18.81 15.05
C SER A 190 41.50 -18.62 13.81
N ARG A 191 40.89 -18.57 12.61
CA ARG A 191 41.56 -18.36 11.34
C ARG A 191 41.54 -16.88 10.96
N THR A 192 42.62 -16.18 11.27
CA THR A 192 42.78 -14.72 11.10
C THR A 192 42.62 -14.23 9.65
N SER A 193 42.95 -15.08 8.67
CA SER A 193 42.69 -14.82 7.25
C SER A 193 42.55 -16.16 6.52
N GLY A 194 41.40 -16.38 5.87
CA GLY A 194 41.14 -17.66 5.23
C GLY A 194 39.80 -17.71 4.50
N ALA A 195 39.72 -18.63 3.54
CA ALA A 195 38.47 -19.00 2.88
C ALA A 195 37.45 -19.51 3.92
N PRO A 196 36.14 -19.39 3.63
CA PRO A 196 35.11 -19.92 4.52
C PRO A 196 35.29 -21.43 4.71
N VAL A 197 35.01 -21.92 5.92
CA VAL A 197 35.09 -23.34 6.29
C VAL A 197 34.08 -24.15 5.50
N SER A 198 32.87 -23.62 5.39
CA SER A 198 31.81 -24.18 4.58
C SER A 198 30.87 -23.09 4.07
N SER A 199 30.12 -23.40 3.03
CA SER A 199 29.06 -22.55 2.51
C SER A 199 27.73 -23.30 2.53
N LEU A 200 26.66 -22.60 2.89
CA LEU A 200 25.29 -23.09 2.90
C LEU A 200 24.54 -22.38 1.78
N VAL A 201 24.15 -23.14 0.77
CA VAL A 201 23.39 -22.67 -0.40
C VAL A 201 22.09 -23.45 -0.46
N TRP A 202 20.98 -22.76 -0.75
CA TRP A 202 19.79 -23.46 -1.22
C TRP A 202 19.94 -23.73 -2.72
N PRO A 203 19.84 -24.98 -3.22
CA PRO A 203 20.27 -25.36 -4.58
C PRO A 203 19.68 -24.52 -5.72
N SER A 204 18.48 -23.96 -5.55
CA SER A 204 17.78 -23.13 -6.54
C SER A 204 17.73 -21.63 -6.22
N ALA A 205 18.33 -21.17 -5.12
CA ALA A 205 18.30 -19.75 -4.74
C ALA A 205 19.49 -18.99 -5.33
N ILE A 206 19.21 -17.89 -6.02
CA ILE A 206 20.21 -16.96 -6.56
C ILE A 206 20.16 -15.62 -5.80
N ASP A 207 19.11 -15.42 -5.00
CA ASP A 207 18.80 -14.16 -4.33
C ASP A 207 19.69 -13.87 -3.12
N THR A 208 19.81 -12.58 -2.81
CA THR A 208 20.64 -12.14 -1.70
C THR A 208 19.93 -12.38 -0.37
N ILE A 209 20.73 -12.80 0.60
CA ILE A 209 20.27 -13.07 1.96
C ILE A 209 20.28 -11.73 2.69
N THR A 210 19.16 -11.33 3.28
CA THR A 210 19.01 -10.05 3.97
C THR A 210 19.53 -10.11 5.40
N ASP A 211 19.15 -11.15 6.14
CA ASP A 211 19.57 -11.35 7.54
C ASP A 211 19.84 -12.83 7.83
N VAL A 212 20.76 -13.10 8.75
CA VAL A 212 21.19 -14.43 9.19
C VAL A 212 21.35 -14.42 10.70
N LYS A 213 20.73 -15.37 11.41
CA LYS A 213 20.87 -15.50 12.86
C LYS A 213 20.97 -16.95 13.33
N PHE A 214 21.96 -17.21 14.18
CA PHE A 214 22.02 -18.44 14.97
C PHE A 214 20.97 -18.45 16.06
N ASN A 215 20.39 -19.63 16.25
CA ASN A 215 19.55 -19.90 17.38
C ASN A 215 20.37 -19.88 18.68
N GLN A 216 19.83 -19.23 19.70
CA GLN A 216 20.52 -19.00 20.97
C GLN A 216 20.40 -20.19 21.92
N VAL A 217 19.40 -21.06 21.73
CA VAL A 217 19.17 -22.23 22.59
C VAL A 217 19.69 -23.49 21.89
N GLU A 218 19.17 -23.79 20.70
CA GLU A 218 19.66 -24.91 19.88
C GLU A 218 20.72 -24.42 18.90
N THR A 219 21.96 -24.34 19.34
CA THR A 219 23.00 -23.52 18.69
C THR A 219 23.41 -23.99 17.29
N SER A 220 23.12 -25.25 16.94
CA SER A 220 23.37 -25.79 15.60
C SER A 220 22.40 -25.31 14.53
N ILE A 221 21.29 -24.66 14.91
CA ILE A 221 20.28 -24.22 13.95
C ILE A 221 20.55 -22.77 13.54
N LEU A 222 20.47 -22.54 12.24
CA LEU A 222 20.59 -21.23 11.64
C LEU A 222 19.32 -20.91 10.84
N ALA A 223 18.86 -19.66 10.91
CA ALA A 223 17.81 -19.17 10.02
C ALA A 223 18.30 -17.95 9.23
N SER A 224 17.77 -17.80 8.03
CA SER A 224 18.00 -16.63 7.21
C SER A 224 16.74 -16.12 6.53
N CYS A 225 16.76 -14.84 6.19
CA CYS A 225 15.78 -14.17 5.35
C CYS A 225 16.43 -13.84 4.01
N ALA A 226 15.67 -13.90 2.92
CA ALA A 226 16.15 -13.58 1.58
C ALA A 226 15.23 -12.58 0.86
N THR A 227 15.76 -11.90 -0.15
CA THR A 227 15.04 -10.85 -0.90
C THR A 227 13.85 -11.37 -1.70
N ASP A 228 13.85 -12.66 -2.05
CA ASP A 228 12.74 -13.36 -2.72
C ASP A 228 11.54 -13.66 -1.80
N ARG A 229 11.54 -13.07 -0.59
CA ARG A 229 10.54 -13.25 0.47
C ARG A 229 10.65 -14.60 1.17
N ALA A 230 11.72 -15.36 0.94
CA ALA A 230 11.92 -16.62 1.62
C ALA A 230 12.50 -16.44 3.04
N VAL A 231 12.03 -17.31 3.92
CA VAL A 231 12.69 -17.63 5.19
C VAL A 231 13.20 -19.07 5.09
N ILE A 232 14.49 -19.25 5.34
CA ILE A 232 15.19 -20.52 5.14
C ILE A 232 15.82 -20.96 6.47
N LEU A 233 15.64 -22.22 6.83
CA LEU A 233 16.26 -22.87 7.98
C LEU A 233 17.39 -23.77 7.53
N TYR A 234 18.49 -23.81 8.28
CA TYR A 234 19.67 -24.63 8.02
C TYR A 234 20.10 -25.36 9.29
N ASP A 235 20.70 -26.53 9.12
CA ASP A 235 21.40 -27.26 10.19
C ASP A 235 22.90 -27.18 9.94
N ALA A 236 23.63 -26.57 10.87
CA ALA A 236 25.07 -26.43 10.80
C ALA A 236 25.82 -27.76 11.00
N ARG A 237 25.19 -28.79 11.61
CA ARG A 237 25.84 -30.08 11.86
C ARG A 237 25.97 -30.92 10.58
N THR A 238 24.91 -30.93 9.78
CA THR A 238 24.88 -31.59 8.47
C THR A 238 25.33 -30.68 7.34
N ASN A 239 25.51 -29.39 7.65
CA ASN A 239 25.83 -28.32 6.70
C ASN A 239 24.86 -28.31 5.50
N SER A 240 23.56 -28.48 5.79
CA SER A 240 22.51 -28.59 4.78
C SER A 240 21.31 -27.69 5.10
N PRO A 241 20.64 -27.13 4.09
CA PRO A 241 19.36 -26.46 4.31
C PRO A 241 18.28 -27.48 4.71
N LEU A 242 17.37 -27.07 5.59
CA LEU A 242 16.28 -27.91 6.12
C LEU A 242 14.93 -27.59 5.47
N HIS A 243 14.51 -26.32 5.53
CA HIS A 243 13.18 -25.91 5.13
C HIS A 243 13.19 -24.50 4.55
N ARG A 244 12.39 -24.25 3.52
CA ARG A 244 12.20 -22.94 2.90
C ARG A 244 10.72 -22.60 2.84
N THR A 245 10.34 -21.43 3.36
CA THR A 245 8.99 -20.87 3.23
C THR A 245 9.04 -19.54 2.52
N VAL A 246 8.24 -19.37 1.46
CA VAL A 246 8.07 -18.09 0.77
C VAL A 246 6.89 -17.36 1.38
N LEU A 247 7.12 -16.14 1.88
CA LEU A 247 6.09 -15.26 2.41
C LEU A 247 5.50 -14.38 1.30
N ASN A 248 4.40 -13.68 1.61
CA ASN A 248 3.77 -12.76 0.66
C ASN A 248 4.63 -11.53 0.37
N PHE A 249 5.38 -11.05 1.36
CA PHE A 249 6.27 -9.88 1.29
C PHE A 249 7.64 -10.20 1.88
N ALA A 250 8.64 -9.37 1.57
CA ALA A 250 10.02 -9.60 1.97
C ALA A 250 10.20 -9.49 3.49
N ALA A 251 11.12 -10.31 4.01
CA ALA A 251 11.50 -10.31 5.41
C ALA A 251 12.81 -9.52 5.59
N ASN A 252 12.79 -8.50 6.45
CA ASN A 252 13.91 -7.60 6.69
C ASN A 252 14.89 -8.13 7.74
N CYS A 253 14.35 -8.70 8.83
CA CYS A 253 15.15 -9.12 9.98
C CYS A 253 14.51 -10.33 10.67
N LEU A 254 15.34 -11.17 11.28
CA LEU A 254 14.93 -12.35 12.04
C LEU A 254 15.48 -12.28 13.47
N ALA A 255 14.71 -12.79 14.44
CA ALA A 255 15.16 -12.96 15.81
C ALA A 255 14.64 -14.27 16.41
N TRP A 256 15.53 -15.06 17.01
CA TRP A 256 15.15 -16.26 17.76
C TRP A 256 14.65 -15.91 19.16
N ASN A 257 13.69 -16.68 19.67
CA ASN A 257 13.31 -16.60 21.07
C ASN A 257 14.44 -17.21 21.94
N PRO A 258 15.02 -16.46 22.89
CA PRO A 258 16.13 -16.93 23.71
C PRO A 258 15.74 -17.99 24.76
N MET A 259 14.43 -18.19 25.01
CA MET A 259 13.93 -19.18 25.98
C MET A 259 13.30 -20.41 25.31
N GLU A 260 12.58 -20.22 24.20
CA GLU A 260 11.93 -21.29 23.45
C GLU A 260 12.67 -21.51 22.11
N ALA A 261 13.52 -22.55 22.05
CA ALA A 261 14.42 -22.78 20.91
C ALA A 261 13.74 -22.81 19.53
N TYR A 262 12.53 -23.34 19.44
CA TYR A 262 11.86 -23.55 18.17
C TYR A 262 11.04 -22.34 17.69
N ASN A 263 10.90 -21.30 18.50
CA ASN A 263 10.13 -20.12 18.13
C ASN A 263 11.06 -18.99 17.67
N PHE A 264 10.72 -18.36 16.56
CA PHE A 264 11.41 -17.18 16.08
C PHE A 264 10.43 -16.17 15.49
N ALA A 265 10.87 -14.93 15.40
CA ALA A 265 10.09 -13.83 14.88
C ALA A 265 10.77 -13.21 13.66
N VAL A 266 9.95 -12.73 12.75
CA VAL A 266 10.37 -12.16 11.46
C VAL A 266 9.71 -10.80 11.31
N ALA A 267 10.53 -9.78 11.03
CA ALA A 267 10.09 -8.46 10.60
C ALA A 267 9.86 -8.46 9.10
N SER A 268 8.70 -8.01 8.66
CA SER A 268 8.32 -8.05 7.24
C SER A 268 7.93 -6.66 6.73
N GLU A 269 8.09 -6.46 5.42
CA GLU A 269 7.75 -5.23 4.72
C GLU A 269 6.24 -4.95 4.69
N ASP A 270 5.42 -5.97 4.89
CA ASP A 270 3.95 -5.88 5.00
C ASP A 270 3.43 -5.18 6.27
N HIS A 271 4.31 -4.44 6.95
CA HIS A 271 4.07 -3.69 8.19
C HIS A 271 3.78 -4.59 9.41
N ASN A 272 4.01 -5.90 9.31
CA ASN A 272 3.73 -6.84 10.40
C ASN A 272 5.01 -7.52 10.89
N GLY A 273 4.95 -7.98 12.14
CA GLY A 273 5.87 -8.99 12.66
C GLY A 273 5.18 -10.35 12.69
N TYR A 274 5.89 -11.41 12.33
CA TYR A 274 5.37 -12.78 12.37
C TYR A 274 6.14 -13.60 13.39
N ILE A 275 5.45 -14.39 14.21
CA ILE A 275 6.08 -15.40 15.08
C ILE A 275 5.80 -16.76 14.49
N PHE A 276 6.83 -17.54 14.21
CA PHE A 276 6.76 -18.88 13.64
C PHE A 276 7.30 -19.94 14.61
N ASP A 277 6.79 -21.17 14.47
CA ASP A 277 7.41 -22.38 15.03
C ASP A 277 8.18 -23.07 13.90
N MET A 278 9.49 -23.28 14.08
CA MET A 278 10.35 -23.92 13.08
C MET A 278 9.86 -25.32 12.67
N ARG A 279 9.11 -26.01 13.54
CA ARG A 279 8.60 -27.37 13.27
C ARG A 279 7.36 -27.36 12.38
N ASN A 280 6.62 -26.26 12.36
CA ASN A 280 5.41 -26.12 11.55
C ASN A 280 5.30 -24.72 10.95
N MET A 281 5.96 -24.55 9.81
CA MET A 281 6.02 -23.28 9.09
C MET A 281 4.79 -23.00 8.21
N LYS A 282 3.73 -23.84 8.26
CA LYS A 282 2.52 -23.63 7.45
C LYS A 282 1.68 -22.43 7.91
N ARG A 283 1.82 -22.01 9.17
CA ARG A 283 1.11 -20.87 9.75
C ARG A 283 1.99 -20.14 10.75
N ALA A 284 1.78 -18.83 10.89
CA ALA A 284 2.32 -18.08 12.00
C ALA A 284 1.58 -18.47 13.31
N LEU A 285 2.32 -18.60 14.41
CA LEU A 285 1.76 -18.71 15.76
C LEU A 285 1.03 -17.43 16.17
N GLN A 286 1.62 -16.28 15.83
CA GLN A 286 1.05 -14.98 16.11
C GLN A 286 1.48 -13.96 15.05
N VAL A 287 0.61 -12.99 14.77
CA VAL A 287 0.91 -11.86 13.89
C VAL A 287 0.80 -10.56 14.68
N LEU A 288 1.91 -9.82 14.72
CA LEU A 288 2.05 -8.53 15.39
C LEU A 288 1.57 -7.42 14.44
N LYS A 289 0.30 -7.04 14.56
CA LYS A 289 -0.35 -6.07 13.68
C LYS A 289 -0.49 -4.73 14.37
N GLY A 290 0.16 -3.71 13.82
CA GLY A 290 0.04 -2.35 14.34
C GLY A 290 0.90 -1.30 13.64
N HIS A 291 1.98 -1.68 12.94
CA HIS A 291 2.76 -0.71 12.16
C HIS A 291 2.04 -0.20 10.93
N VAL A 292 2.45 1.01 10.53
CA VAL A 292 1.89 1.72 9.38
C VAL A 292 2.86 1.69 8.19
N ALA A 293 4.17 1.55 8.44
CA ALA A 293 5.21 1.35 7.43
C ALA A 293 5.96 0.02 7.70
N ALA A 294 6.90 -0.35 6.82
CA ALA A 294 7.67 -1.59 6.90
C ALA A 294 8.39 -1.73 8.26
N VAL A 295 8.41 -2.96 8.79
CA VAL A 295 9.15 -3.27 10.02
C VAL A 295 10.58 -3.59 9.64
N MET A 296 11.54 -2.82 10.13
CA MET A 296 12.95 -2.94 9.74
C MET A 296 13.72 -3.91 10.65
N SER A 297 13.42 -3.92 11.94
CA SER A 297 14.12 -4.72 12.93
C SER A 297 13.16 -5.26 13.98
N ILE A 298 13.41 -6.48 14.44
CA ILE A 298 12.67 -7.16 15.49
C ILE A 298 13.66 -7.81 16.45
N GLU A 299 13.39 -7.74 17.75
CA GLU A 299 14.17 -8.45 18.76
C GLU A 299 13.28 -8.98 19.89
N PHE A 300 13.58 -10.18 20.38
CA PHE A 300 12.96 -10.73 21.58
C PHE A 300 13.56 -10.12 22.84
N SER A 301 12.72 -9.96 23.87
CA SER A 301 13.23 -9.77 25.22
C SER A 301 14.09 -10.96 25.64
N PRO A 302 15.09 -10.78 26.52
CA PRO A 302 15.88 -11.89 27.04
C PRO A 302 15.02 -12.89 27.83
N THR A 303 13.82 -12.51 28.29
CA THR A 303 12.84 -13.41 28.90
C THR A 303 11.99 -14.20 27.90
N GLY A 304 12.01 -13.86 26.60
CA GLY A 304 11.23 -14.55 25.56
C GLY A 304 9.70 -14.31 25.61
N GLU A 305 9.23 -13.42 26.48
CA GLU A 305 7.80 -13.11 26.67
C GLU A 305 7.35 -11.85 25.93
N GLU A 306 8.29 -10.95 25.62
CA GLU A 306 8.03 -9.68 24.96
C GLU A 306 8.88 -9.55 23.70
N LEU A 307 8.44 -8.71 22.77
CA LEU A 307 9.18 -8.38 21.56
C LEU A 307 9.20 -6.87 21.38
N ILE A 308 10.24 -6.40 20.70
CA ILE A 308 10.30 -5.05 20.20
C ILE A 308 10.43 -5.04 18.69
N THR A 309 9.79 -4.07 18.05
CA THR A 309 9.92 -3.81 16.63
C THR A 309 10.24 -2.35 16.37
N GLY A 310 11.23 -2.13 15.51
CA GLY A 310 11.59 -0.83 14.94
C GLY A 310 11.07 -0.75 13.51
N SER A 311 10.47 0.38 13.15
CA SER A 311 9.78 0.51 11.87
C SER A 311 10.13 1.82 11.18
N TYR A 312 9.95 1.77 9.86
CA TYR A 312 10.11 2.91 8.97
C TYR A 312 9.09 4.03 9.24
N ASP A 313 8.02 3.76 9.99
CA ASP A 313 7.00 4.75 10.41
C ASP A 313 7.46 5.70 11.53
N ARG A 314 8.76 5.64 11.90
CA ARG A 314 9.40 6.44 12.96
C ARG A 314 8.88 6.13 14.35
N SER A 315 8.45 4.89 14.55
CA SER A 315 7.96 4.41 15.83
C SER A 315 8.58 3.08 16.20
N ILE A 316 8.70 2.89 17.52
CA ILE A 316 9.08 1.63 18.13
C ILE A 316 7.83 1.08 18.80
N ARG A 317 7.52 -0.19 18.59
CA ARG A 317 6.40 -0.84 19.27
C ARG A 317 6.90 -1.99 20.12
N LEU A 318 6.36 -2.09 21.33
CA LEU A 318 6.59 -3.21 22.23
C LEU A 318 5.36 -4.11 22.21
N TRP A 319 5.62 -5.42 22.19
CA TRP A 319 4.62 -6.46 22.03
C TRP A 319 4.75 -7.47 23.15
N GLU A 320 3.63 -8.03 23.55
CA GLU A 320 3.64 -9.27 24.31
C GLU A 320 3.50 -10.43 23.32
N ARG A 321 4.29 -11.49 23.50
CA ARG A 321 4.33 -12.65 22.58
C ARG A 321 2.95 -13.23 22.27
N GLN A 322 2.07 -13.28 23.28
CA GLN A 322 0.74 -13.86 23.17
C GLN A 322 -0.29 -12.90 22.56
N LYS A 323 -0.01 -11.60 22.49
CA LYS A 323 -0.96 -10.58 22.01
C LYS A 323 -0.57 -10.07 20.62
N GLY A 324 -1.50 -10.09 19.67
CA GLY A 324 -1.28 -9.58 18.31
C GLY A 324 -1.34 -8.05 18.16
N HIS A 325 -1.39 -7.31 19.27
CA HIS A 325 -1.47 -5.84 19.30
C HIS A 325 -0.39 -5.26 20.20
N SER A 326 0.09 -4.07 19.86
CA SER A 326 1.18 -3.42 20.59
C SER A 326 0.74 -3.05 22.00
N ARG A 327 1.56 -3.43 22.99
CA ARG A 327 1.41 -3.00 24.39
C ARG A 327 1.70 -1.51 24.53
N ASP A 328 2.84 -1.08 23.97
CA ASP A 328 3.29 0.30 24.00
C ASP A 328 3.86 0.72 22.65
N VAL A 329 3.88 2.04 22.43
CA VAL A 329 4.44 2.68 21.25
C VAL A 329 5.25 3.89 21.68
N TYR A 330 6.51 3.94 21.25
CA TYR A 330 7.43 5.04 21.52
C TYR A 330 7.76 5.78 20.24
N HIS A 331 7.72 7.11 20.33
CA HIS A 331 8.06 8.03 19.25
C HIS A 331 8.58 9.33 19.85
N THR A 332 9.40 10.03 19.07
CA THR A 332 9.86 11.39 19.37
C THR A 332 9.86 12.17 18.07
N LYS A 333 9.60 13.48 18.13
CA LYS A 333 9.61 14.34 16.93
C LYS A 333 10.96 14.38 16.20
N ARG A 334 12.07 14.23 16.94
CA ARG A 334 13.43 14.21 16.41
C ARG A 334 13.75 12.88 15.71
N MET A 335 13.22 11.78 16.25
CA MET A 335 13.45 10.43 15.75
C MET A 335 12.86 10.28 14.35
N GLN A 336 13.71 9.91 13.39
CA GLN A 336 13.32 9.59 12.03
C GLN A 336 13.10 8.09 11.89
N ARG A 337 13.52 7.49 10.78
CA ARG A 337 13.30 6.07 10.47
C ARG A 337 14.10 5.23 11.46
N VAL A 338 13.48 4.21 12.05
CA VAL A 338 14.15 3.32 13.00
C VAL A 338 14.58 2.07 12.26
N PHE A 339 15.90 1.90 12.08
CA PHE A 339 16.47 0.77 11.36
C PHE A 339 16.80 -0.40 12.28
N SER A 340 17.32 -0.10 13.47
CA SER A 340 17.76 -1.11 14.42
C SER A 340 17.15 -0.86 15.80
N VAL A 341 16.74 -1.94 16.46
CA VAL A 341 16.29 -1.93 17.85
C VAL A 341 17.00 -3.05 18.61
N ALA A 342 17.27 -2.82 19.89
CA ALA A 342 17.82 -3.86 20.74
C ALA A 342 17.25 -3.84 22.16
N TRP A 343 17.20 -5.01 22.78
CA TRP A 343 16.89 -5.15 24.20
C TRP A 343 18.15 -5.14 25.04
N SER A 344 18.11 -4.47 26.19
CA SER A 344 19.14 -4.65 27.21
C SER A 344 19.06 -6.07 27.79
N PRO A 345 20.21 -6.70 28.14
CA PRO A 345 20.23 -8.03 28.74
C PRO A 345 19.42 -8.17 30.06
N ASP A 346 19.16 -7.06 30.77
CA ASP A 346 18.37 -7.04 32.01
C ASP A 346 16.83 -6.96 31.81
N ASN A 347 16.35 -6.98 30.56
CA ASN A 347 14.92 -6.86 30.22
C ASN A 347 14.23 -5.56 30.69
N LYS A 348 14.97 -4.50 31.03
CA LYS A 348 14.36 -3.25 31.54
C LYS A 348 14.43 -2.11 30.56
N TYR A 349 15.40 -2.15 29.65
CA TYR A 349 15.66 -1.08 28.73
C TYR A 349 15.67 -1.56 27.29
N VAL A 350 15.47 -0.59 26.42
CA VAL A 350 15.38 -0.74 24.99
C VAL A 350 16.27 0.32 24.37
N ILE A 351 17.03 -0.08 23.36
CA ILE A 351 17.90 0.79 22.59
C ILE A 351 17.32 0.90 21.18
N SER A 352 17.35 2.08 20.60
CA SER A 352 16.91 2.31 19.22
C SER A 352 17.94 3.11 18.44
N GLY A 353 18.21 2.66 17.22
CA GLY A 353 19.09 3.28 16.24
C GLY A 353 18.23 3.86 15.14
N SER A 354 18.35 5.16 14.97
CA SER A 354 17.55 5.92 14.02
C SER A 354 18.46 6.50 12.93
N ASP A 355 17.85 6.78 11.80
CA ASP A 355 18.44 7.39 10.61
C ASP A 355 18.93 8.82 10.82
N ASP A 356 18.60 9.43 11.97
CA ASP A 356 19.12 10.73 12.39
C ASP A 356 20.50 10.65 13.10
N GLY A 357 21.14 9.48 13.11
CA GLY A 357 22.45 9.24 13.71
C GLY A 357 22.43 9.03 15.23
N ASN A 358 21.29 9.25 15.90
CA ASN A 358 21.20 9.11 17.35
C ASN A 358 20.86 7.67 17.75
N VAL A 359 21.59 7.19 18.77
CA VAL A 359 21.20 6.02 19.56
C VAL A 359 20.45 6.49 20.78
N ARG A 360 19.25 5.93 21.03
CA ARG A 360 18.37 6.36 22.13
C ARG A 360 18.08 5.23 23.10
N LEU A 361 17.97 5.59 24.37
CA LEU A 361 17.64 4.68 25.46
C LEU A 361 16.22 4.92 25.98
N TRP A 362 15.47 3.82 26.09
CA TRP A 362 14.09 3.79 26.53
C TRP A 362 13.91 2.76 27.65
N ARG A 363 12.92 2.97 28.52
CA ARG A 363 12.40 1.93 29.42
C ARG A 363 11.47 1.01 28.65
N ALA A 364 11.61 -0.30 28.85
CA ALA A 364 10.65 -1.28 28.38
C ALA A 364 9.26 -1.00 28.96
N ARG A 365 9.15 -0.88 30.30
CA ARG A 365 7.92 -0.49 30.99
C ARG A 365 7.96 1.00 31.33
N ALA A 366 7.24 1.82 30.56
CA ALA A 366 7.31 3.30 30.64
C ALA A 366 7.05 3.90 32.04
N SER A 367 6.16 3.29 32.82
CA SER A 367 5.76 3.76 34.15
C SER A 367 6.65 3.25 35.27
N GLU A 368 7.44 2.20 35.01
CA GLU A 368 8.29 1.61 36.01
C GLU A 368 9.53 2.48 36.27
N ARG A 369 9.93 2.56 37.53
CA ARG A 369 11.14 3.26 37.95
C ARG A 369 12.19 2.24 38.38
N SER A 370 13.42 2.48 37.93
CA SER A 370 14.62 1.75 38.30
C SER A 370 15.03 2.17 39.71
N GLY A 371 15.07 1.21 40.65
CA GLY A 371 15.46 1.43 42.04
C GLY A 371 14.99 0.31 42.96
N ILE A 372 15.64 0.17 44.11
CA ILE A 372 15.22 -0.79 45.14
C ILE A 372 13.94 -0.27 45.78
N LYS A 373 12.87 -1.07 45.73
CA LYS A 373 11.55 -0.71 46.25
C LYS A 373 11.38 -1.29 47.66
N SER A 374 10.82 -0.52 48.58
CA SER A 374 10.43 -1.04 49.90
C SER A 374 9.37 -2.15 49.75
N PHE A 375 9.27 -3.04 50.75
CA PHE A 375 8.29 -4.13 50.73
C PHE A 375 6.85 -3.62 50.51
N ALA A 376 6.46 -2.57 51.23
CA ALA A 376 5.12 -1.97 51.10
C ALA A 376 4.87 -1.41 49.69
N LEU A 377 5.86 -0.73 49.09
CA LEU A 377 5.73 -0.20 47.73
C LEU A 377 5.64 -1.33 46.70
N ARG A 378 6.47 -2.37 46.82
CA ARG A 378 6.43 -3.56 45.95
C ARG A 378 5.06 -4.26 46.03
N GLN A 379 4.54 -4.46 47.24
CA GLN A 379 3.23 -5.07 47.45
C GLN A 379 2.10 -4.23 46.85
N LYS A 380 2.16 -2.90 47.00
CA LYS A 380 1.20 -1.97 46.40
C LYS A 380 1.21 -2.05 44.87
N LEU A 381 2.39 -2.04 44.24
CA LEU A 381 2.49 -2.13 42.78
C LEU A 381 2.00 -3.49 42.26
N ALA A 382 2.34 -4.59 42.93
CA ALA A 382 1.85 -5.92 42.57
C ALA A 382 0.33 -6.04 42.72
N TYR A 383 -0.23 -5.46 43.79
CA TYR A 383 -1.67 -5.39 44.00
C TYR A 383 -2.36 -4.58 42.89
N ASP A 384 -1.82 -3.41 42.54
CA ASP A 384 -2.34 -2.58 41.46
C ASP A 384 -2.28 -3.30 40.10
N GLU A 385 -1.18 -4.00 39.81
CA GLU A 385 -1.02 -4.77 38.56
C GLU A 385 -2.04 -5.92 38.46
N ALA A 386 -2.25 -6.66 39.55
CA ALA A 386 -3.27 -7.72 39.61
C ALA A 386 -4.69 -7.16 39.46
N LEU A 387 -4.99 -6.01 40.07
CA LEU A 387 -6.30 -5.37 39.96
C LEU A 387 -6.55 -4.84 38.54
N LYS A 388 -5.56 -4.23 37.90
CA LYS A 388 -5.65 -3.80 36.51
C LYS A 388 -5.94 -4.97 35.59
N GLU A 389 -5.23 -6.10 35.73
CA GLU A 389 -5.48 -7.26 34.85
C GLU A 389 -6.87 -7.85 35.08
N ARG A 390 -7.34 -7.93 36.34
CA ARG A 390 -8.70 -8.37 36.68
C ARG A 390 -9.78 -7.50 36.03
N TYR A 391 -9.64 -6.16 36.10
CA TYR A 391 -10.65 -5.19 35.64
C TYR A 391 -10.38 -4.61 34.24
N LYS A 392 -9.39 -5.14 33.51
CA LYS A 392 -8.92 -4.64 32.21
C LYS A 392 -9.98 -4.53 31.11
N HIS A 393 -10.99 -5.39 31.17
CA HIS A 393 -12.04 -5.47 30.17
C HIS A 393 -13.10 -4.36 30.34
N MET A 394 -13.13 -3.68 31.49
CA MET A 394 -14.09 -2.61 31.75
C MET A 394 -13.86 -1.41 30.81
N PRO A 395 -14.91 -0.80 30.22
CA PRO A 395 -14.76 0.19 29.16
C PRO A 395 -13.88 1.40 29.50
N GLU A 396 -14.05 1.99 30.70
CA GLU A 396 -13.28 3.16 31.11
C GLU A 396 -11.79 2.84 31.30
N ILE A 397 -11.50 1.76 32.02
CA ILE A 397 -10.15 1.27 32.29
C ILE A 397 -9.47 0.90 30.97
N LYS A 398 -10.14 0.12 30.11
CA LYS A 398 -9.64 -0.28 28.79
C LYS A 398 -9.34 0.93 27.89
N ARG A 399 -10.20 1.95 27.90
CA ARG A 399 -10.02 3.17 27.10
C ARG A 399 -8.79 3.95 27.56
N ILE A 400 -8.63 4.14 28.87
CA ILE A 400 -7.49 4.88 29.46
C ILE A 400 -6.19 4.09 29.24
N ASP A 401 -6.21 2.78 29.47
CA ASP A 401 -5.06 1.90 29.30
C ASP A 401 -4.59 1.83 27.84
N ARG A 402 -5.51 1.80 26.87
CA ARG A 402 -5.16 1.79 25.43
C ARG A 402 -4.77 3.16 24.88
N HIS A 403 -5.11 4.25 25.54
CA HIS A 403 -4.86 5.58 25.02
C HIS A 403 -3.35 5.86 24.93
N ARG A 404 -2.87 6.13 23.72
CA ARG A 404 -1.50 6.59 23.44
C ARG A 404 -1.59 7.77 22.48
N HIS A 405 -0.81 8.82 22.76
CA HIS A 405 -0.65 9.91 21.80
C HIS A 405 0.25 9.42 20.67
N LEU A 406 -0.23 9.50 19.43
CA LEU A 406 0.55 9.18 18.23
C LEU A 406 0.80 10.45 17.42
N PRO A 407 1.93 10.55 16.68
CA PRO A 407 2.15 11.64 15.74
C PRO A 407 0.99 11.71 14.74
N LYS A 408 0.59 12.92 14.34
CA LYS A 408 -0.52 13.13 13.39
C LYS A 408 -0.34 12.33 12.10
N THR A 409 0.88 12.24 11.58
CA THR A 409 1.22 11.48 10.37
C THR A 409 0.95 9.98 10.54
N VAL A 410 1.47 9.38 11.62
CA VAL A 410 1.28 7.95 11.93
C VAL A 410 -0.19 7.65 12.24
N LYS A 411 -0.88 8.53 12.97
CA LYS A 411 -2.30 8.38 13.29
C LYS A 411 -3.16 8.40 12.02
N LYS A 412 -2.98 9.41 11.15
CA LYS A 412 -3.74 9.55 9.91
C LYS A 412 -3.49 8.38 8.96
N ALA A 413 -2.24 7.97 8.79
CA ALA A 413 -1.92 6.83 7.94
C ALA A 413 -2.42 5.49 8.53
N GLY A 414 -2.48 5.37 9.86
CA GLY A 414 -3.15 4.25 10.54
C GLY A 414 -4.68 4.23 10.34
N GLU A 415 -5.33 5.40 10.32
CA GLU A 415 -6.76 5.55 10.03
C GLU A 415 -7.08 5.14 8.58
N ILE A 416 -6.29 5.64 7.62
CA ILE A 416 -6.38 5.27 6.20
C ILE A 416 -6.23 3.76 6.04
N LYS A 417 -5.16 3.18 6.61
CA LYS A 417 -4.93 1.73 6.56
C LYS A 417 -6.07 0.92 7.18
N ALA A 418 -6.68 1.41 8.26
CA ALA A 418 -7.82 0.74 8.88
C ALA A 418 -9.06 0.76 7.99
N GLU A 419 -9.29 1.85 7.25
CA GLU A 419 -10.37 1.97 6.27
C GLU A 419 -10.12 1.09 5.05
N GLU A 420 -8.90 1.07 4.52
CA GLU A 420 -8.47 0.16 3.44
C GLU A 420 -8.69 -1.30 3.84
N LEU A 421 -8.22 -1.72 5.02
CA LEU A 421 -8.41 -3.09 5.51
C LEU A 421 -9.88 -3.46 5.71
N LYS A 422 -10.72 -2.51 6.14
CA LYS A 422 -12.18 -2.73 6.24
C LYS A 422 -12.79 -2.88 4.85
N SER A 423 -12.37 -2.06 3.89
CA SER A 423 -12.84 -2.14 2.51
C SER A 423 -12.47 -3.48 1.87
N ILE A 424 -11.20 -3.92 2.04
CA ILE A 424 -10.71 -5.22 1.58
C ILE A 424 -11.50 -6.36 2.21
N ARG A 425 -11.65 -6.37 3.55
CA ARG A 425 -12.43 -7.43 4.22
C ARG A 425 -13.89 -7.46 3.77
N ARG A 426 -14.51 -6.30 3.58
CA ARG A 426 -15.88 -6.22 3.06
C ARG A 426 -15.96 -6.79 1.64
N LYS A 427 -14.97 -6.51 0.79
CA LYS A 427 -14.88 -7.06 -0.56
C LYS A 427 -14.73 -8.59 -0.51
N GLU A 428 -13.80 -9.11 0.29
CA GLU A 428 -13.59 -10.55 0.50
C GLU A 428 -14.83 -11.25 1.09
N GLU A 429 -15.54 -10.60 2.01
CA GLU A 429 -16.76 -11.14 2.61
C GLU A 429 -17.91 -11.19 1.61
N ASN A 430 -18.07 -10.14 0.80
CA ASN A 430 -19.03 -10.12 -0.31
C ASN A 430 -18.70 -11.19 -1.35
N GLU A 431 -17.43 -11.34 -1.72
CA GLU A 431 -16.99 -12.42 -2.61
C GLU A 431 -17.33 -13.78 -1.98
N ARG A 432 -17.02 -14.00 -0.70
CA ARG A 432 -17.33 -15.26 -0.01
C ARG A 432 -18.85 -15.54 0.10
N SER A 433 -19.69 -14.52 0.26
CA SER A 433 -21.14 -14.70 0.36
C SER A 433 -21.81 -14.93 -0.99
N HIS A 434 -21.26 -14.35 -2.06
CA HIS A 434 -21.84 -14.40 -3.40
C HIS A 434 -21.16 -15.42 -4.34
N THR A 435 -20.07 -16.06 -3.89
CA THR A 435 -19.44 -17.19 -4.60
C THR A 435 -19.81 -18.54 -3.97
N LYS A 436 -19.84 -19.59 -4.78
CA LYS A 436 -20.25 -20.94 -4.36
C LYS A 436 -19.18 -21.53 -3.43
N LYS A 437 -19.55 -21.99 -2.23
CA LYS A 437 -18.64 -22.67 -1.29
C LYS A 437 -18.04 -23.92 -1.95
N GLY A 438 -16.79 -23.85 -2.39
CA GLY A 438 -16.03 -24.97 -2.94
C GLY A 438 -15.21 -24.68 -4.20
N SER A 439 -15.36 -23.53 -4.85
CA SER A 439 -14.52 -23.15 -6.01
C SER A 439 -13.19 -22.50 -5.61
N HIS A 440 -12.48 -23.09 -4.65
CA HIS A 440 -11.09 -22.71 -4.35
C HIS A 440 -10.19 -23.93 -4.59
N ASP A 441 -9.83 -24.13 -5.85
CA ASP A 441 -8.50 -24.65 -6.16
C ASP A 441 -7.49 -23.51 -6.00
N GLY A 442 -6.33 -23.84 -5.45
CA GLY A 442 -5.27 -22.89 -5.15
C GLY A 442 -4.72 -22.24 -6.41
N ASN A 443 -5.29 -21.10 -6.78
CA ASN A 443 -4.58 -20.00 -7.42
C ASN A 443 -5.23 -18.71 -6.91
N LEU A 444 -4.44 -17.81 -6.34
CA LEU A 444 -4.89 -16.50 -5.90
C LEU A 444 -5.08 -15.59 -7.13
N ASP A 445 -6.11 -15.88 -7.91
CA ASP A 445 -6.65 -15.00 -8.93
C ASP A 445 -8.08 -14.63 -8.49
N ALA A 446 -8.36 -13.34 -8.36
CA ALA A 446 -9.64 -12.79 -7.92
C ALA A 446 -10.81 -13.30 -8.79
N PRO A 447 -12.06 -13.39 -8.27
CA PRO A 447 -13.18 -13.86 -9.06
C PRO A 447 -13.64 -12.74 -10.00
N THR A 448 -12.96 -12.60 -11.12
CA THR A 448 -13.53 -11.90 -12.27
C THR A 448 -14.51 -12.89 -12.89
N ILE A 449 -15.79 -12.53 -12.96
CA ILE A 449 -16.70 -13.12 -13.94
C ILE A 449 -16.12 -12.71 -15.29
N THR A 450 -15.18 -13.50 -15.81
CA THR A 450 -14.58 -13.29 -17.11
C THR A 450 -15.61 -13.72 -18.14
N MET A 451 -16.48 -12.77 -18.51
CA MET A 451 -17.10 -12.87 -19.82
C MET A 451 -15.97 -12.90 -20.85
N SER A 452 -15.95 -13.95 -21.65
CA SER A 452 -15.08 -14.04 -22.83
C SER A 452 -15.36 -12.88 -23.79
N SER A 453 -14.38 -12.50 -24.61
CA SER A 453 -14.57 -11.52 -25.68
C SER A 453 -15.73 -11.92 -26.63
N THR A 454 -15.92 -13.21 -26.86
CA THR A 454 -17.05 -13.75 -27.63
C THR A 454 -18.40 -13.39 -27.01
N SER A 455 -18.56 -13.57 -25.69
CA SER A 455 -19.79 -13.18 -24.99
C SER A 455 -20.03 -11.67 -24.97
N ALA A 456 -18.99 -10.83 -24.92
CA ALA A 456 -19.14 -9.38 -25.01
C ALA A 456 -19.58 -8.93 -26.41
N ILE A 457 -19.01 -9.54 -27.45
CA ILE A 457 -19.43 -9.35 -28.84
C ILE A 457 -20.91 -9.74 -28.99
N ASP A 458 -21.34 -10.85 -28.42
CA ASP A 458 -22.73 -11.32 -28.53
C ASP A 458 -23.72 -10.37 -27.84
N ILE A 459 -23.38 -9.82 -26.68
CA ILE A 459 -24.22 -8.83 -25.97
C ILE A 459 -24.32 -7.52 -26.77
N GLN A 460 -23.20 -7.02 -27.29
CA GLN A 460 -23.18 -5.83 -28.13
C GLN A 460 -24.02 -6.06 -29.40
N ASN A 461 -23.83 -7.19 -30.09
CA ASN A 461 -24.59 -7.53 -31.29
C ASN A 461 -26.08 -7.66 -30.99
N ALA A 462 -26.46 -8.35 -29.91
CA ALA A 462 -27.84 -8.57 -29.54
C ALA A 462 -28.55 -7.24 -29.30
N LYS A 463 -27.95 -6.32 -28.52
CA LYS A 463 -28.51 -5.00 -28.27
C LYS A 463 -28.62 -4.18 -29.56
N PHE A 464 -27.58 -4.13 -30.39
CA PHE A 464 -27.63 -3.36 -31.63
C PHE A 464 -28.61 -3.91 -32.65
N ASN A 465 -28.80 -5.23 -32.71
CA ASN A 465 -29.87 -5.85 -33.49
C ASN A 465 -31.25 -5.40 -33.00
N THR A 466 -31.48 -5.30 -31.67
CA THR A 466 -32.76 -4.76 -31.14
C THR A 466 -32.99 -3.29 -31.48
N LEU A 467 -31.93 -2.53 -31.76
CA LEU A 467 -32.00 -1.13 -32.18
C LEU A 467 -32.08 -0.95 -33.71
N GLY A 468 -32.20 -2.05 -34.46
CA GLY A 468 -32.34 -2.05 -35.92
C GLY A 468 -31.04 -1.78 -36.67
N LEU A 469 -29.88 -2.04 -36.06
CA LEU A 469 -28.58 -1.94 -36.72
C LEU A 469 -28.14 -3.28 -37.30
N THR A 470 -27.53 -3.25 -38.49
CA THR A 470 -26.95 -4.43 -39.15
C THR A 470 -25.44 -4.41 -39.00
N LYS A 471 -24.87 -5.51 -38.51
CA LYS A 471 -23.42 -5.70 -38.38
C LYS A 471 -22.78 -6.10 -39.71
N THR A 472 -21.68 -5.44 -40.06
CA THR A 472 -20.82 -5.79 -41.20
C THR A 472 -19.35 -5.68 -40.82
N ILE A 473 -18.50 -6.56 -41.38
CA ILE A 473 -17.04 -6.51 -41.25
C ILE A 473 -16.49 -6.23 -42.66
N THR A 474 -15.60 -5.25 -42.78
CA THR A 474 -14.98 -4.90 -44.08
C THR A 474 -13.83 -5.84 -44.44
N ASP A 475 -13.69 -6.16 -45.73
CA ASP A 475 -12.77 -7.22 -46.19
C ASP A 475 -11.29 -6.82 -46.03
N GLY A 476 -10.97 -5.53 -46.16
CA GLY A 476 -9.60 -5.03 -46.14
C GLY A 476 -9.01 -4.88 -44.73
N LYS A 477 -9.54 -3.93 -43.95
CA LYS A 477 -9.00 -3.55 -42.63
C LYS A 477 -9.70 -4.29 -41.47
N LYS A 478 -10.63 -5.21 -41.75
CA LYS A 478 -11.42 -5.96 -40.76
C LYS A 478 -12.04 -5.06 -39.69
N ILE A 479 -12.65 -3.97 -40.12
CA ILE A 479 -13.34 -3.03 -39.24
C ILE A 479 -14.78 -3.49 -39.08
N CYS A 480 -15.17 -3.72 -37.83
CA CYS A 480 -16.55 -4.02 -37.47
C CYS A 480 -17.35 -2.72 -37.42
N CYS A 481 -18.45 -2.67 -38.16
CA CYS A 481 -19.34 -1.51 -38.18
C CYS A 481 -20.81 -1.94 -38.12
N TYR A 482 -21.61 -1.11 -37.48
CA TYR A 482 -23.06 -1.28 -37.34
C TYR A 482 -23.76 -0.15 -38.09
N THR A 483 -24.69 -0.51 -38.96
CA THR A 483 -25.28 0.44 -39.91
C THR A 483 -26.80 0.38 -39.92
N ARG A 484 -27.45 1.52 -40.16
CA ARG A 484 -28.91 1.63 -40.29
C ARG A 484 -29.24 2.59 -41.43
N SER A 485 -30.15 2.18 -42.32
CA SER A 485 -30.77 3.03 -43.35
C SER A 485 -29.79 3.83 -44.24
N LEU A 486 -28.62 3.27 -44.60
CA LEU A 486 -27.63 3.99 -45.42
C LEU A 486 -28.15 4.41 -46.81
N GLU A 487 -29.22 3.77 -47.29
CA GLU A 487 -29.87 4.06 -48.58
C GLU A 487 -30.59 5.41 -48.60
N SER A 488 -31.04 5.91 -47.44
CA SER A 488 -31.75 7.19 -47.32
C SER A 488 -30.83 8.41 -47.22
N CYS A 489 -29.53 8.23 -47.48
CA CYS A 489 -28.50 9.26 -47.37
C CYS A 489 -28.66 10.34 -48.46
N SER A 490 -28.80 11.60 -48.02
CA SER A 490 -28.82 12.79 -48.88
C SER A 490 -28.21 13.99 -48.16
N LYS A 491 -27.96 15.11 -48.84
CA LYS A 491 -27.46 16.33 -48.16
C LYS A 491 -28.39 16.84 -47.06
N LYS A 492 -29.70 16.60 -47.19
CA LYS A 492 -30.72 16.94 -46.17
C LYS A 492 -30.86 15.88 -45.07
N ASN A 493 -30.40 14.66 -45.33
CA ASN A 493 -30.41 13.55 -44.37
C ASN A 493 -29.04 12.87 -44.37
N PRO A 494 -28.01 13.54 -43.83
CA PRO A 494 -26.63 13.05 -43.88
C PRO A 494 -26.40 11.86 -42.95
N ILE A 495 -25.37 11.07 -43.24
CA ILE A 495 -25.00 9.93 -42.40
C ILE A 495 -24.42 10.45 -41.09
N LEU A 496 -25.03 10.06 -39.97
CA LEU A 496 -24.48 10.32 -38.66
C LEU A 496 -23.44 9.25 -38.34
N VAL A 497 -22.17 9.65 -38.30
CA VAL A 497 -21.05 8.77 -37.98
C VAL A 497 -20.73 8.91 -36.50
N LEU A 498 -21.07 7.88 -35.71
CA LEU A 498 -20.93 7.88 -34.25
C LEU A 498 -19.61 7.22 -33.83
N ILE A 499 -18.59 8.03 -33.54
CA ILE A 499 -17.24 7.56 -33.23
C ILE A 499 -17.04 7.54 -31.70
N HIS A 500 -16.85 6.34 -31.15
CA HIS A 500 -16.71 6.16 -29.70
C HIS A 500 -15.35 6.61 -29.14
N GLY A 501 -15.33 6.82 -27.83
CA GLY A 501 -14.14 7.20 -27.06
C GLY A 501 -13.39 6.00 -26.47
N TYR A 502 -12.45 6.30 -25.58
CA TYR A 502 -11.69 5.32 -24.79
C TYR A 502 -12.21 5.28 -23.34
N PRO A 503 -12.18 4.15 -22.61
CA PRO A 503 -11.89 2.76 -23.02
C PRO A 503 -13.13 2.01 -23.56
N GLU A 504 -14.18 2.74 -23.91
CA GLU A 504 -15.44 2.18 -24.36
C GLU A 504 -15.35 1.63 -25.79
N SER A 505 -16.34 0.83 -26.20
CA SER A 505 -16.56 0.44 -27.60
C SER A 505 -17.70 1.26 -28.20
N SER A 506 -18.10 0.95 -29.43
CA SER A 506 -19.31 1.54 -30.01
C SER A 506 -20.57 1.37 -29.14
N TYR A 507 -20.58 0.40 -28.21
CA TYR A 507 -21.68 0.11 -27.29
C TYR A 507 -22.14 1.31 -26.43
N MET A 508 -21.32 2.34 -26.31
CA MET A 508 -21.68 3.56 -25.59
C MET A 508 -22.89 4.29 -26.21
N TRP A 509 -23.11 4.13 -27.50
CA TRP A 509 -24.18 4.82 -28.21
C TRP A 509 -25.56 4.19 -27.99
N ARG A 510 -25.67 3.07 -27.26
CA ARG A 510 -26.91 2.28 -27.11
C ARG A 510 -28.10 3.08 -26.58
N HIS A 511 -27.85 4.10 -25.75
CA HIS A 511 -28.91 4.96 -25.19
C HIS A 511 -29.25 6.15 -26.10
N VAL A 512 -28.30 6.60 -26.93
CA VAL A 512 -28.49 7.73 -27.86
C VAL A 512 -29.16 7.30 -29.16
N ILE A 513 -28.77 6.15 -29.72
CA ILE A 513 -29.32 5.59 -30.97
C ILE A 513 -30.86 5.55 -31.03
N PRO A 514 -31.60 5.09 -29.99
CA PRO A 514 -33.07 5.09 -30.02
C PRO A 514 -33.69 6.49 -29.94
N LEU A 515 -32.93 7.50 -29.49
CA LEU A 515 -33.40 8.88 -29.34
C LEU A 515 -33.15 9.72 -30.59
N LEU A 516 -32.23 9.29 -31.46
CA LEU A 516 -32.00 9.87 -32.79
C LEU A 516 -33.17 9.59 -33.74
N PRO A 517 -33.38 10.40 -34.79
CA PRO A 517 -34.49 10.20 -35.71
C PRO A 517 -34.47 8.78 -36.31
N PRO A 518 -35.62 8.08 -36.38
CA PRO A 518 -35.68 6.68 -36.81
C PRO A 518 -35.23 6.49 -38.27
N ASN A 519 -35.41 7.51 -39.12
CA ASN A 519 -35.03 7.51 -40.54
C ASN A 519 -33.63 8.10 -40.80
N ALA A 520 -32.89 8.50 -39.75
CA ALA A 520 -31.53 9.01 -39.92
C ALA A 520 -30.57 7.86 -40.28
N PRO A 521 -29.78 7.98 -41.35
CA PRO A 521 -28.76 6.99 -41.68
C PRO A 521 -27.67 7.02 -40.61
N LEU A 522 -27.41 5.87 -39.98
CA LEU A 522 -26.39 5.73 -38.93
C LEU A 522 -25.25 4.85 -39.40
N PHE A 523 -24.03 5.28 -39.07
CA PHE A 523 -22.83 4.47 -39.18
C PHE A 523 -22.08 4.50 -37.85
N VAL A 524 -22.02 3.34 -37.19
CA VAL A 524 -21.48 3.19 -35.84
C VAL A 524 -20.32 2.18 -35.90
N PRO A 525 -19.08 2.64 -36.12
CA PRO A 525 -17.90 1.79 -36.20
C PRO A 525 -17.34 1.47 -34.81
N ASP A 526 -16.80 0.25 -34.64
CA ASP A 526 -15.77 0.01 -33.64
C ASP A 526 -14.43 0.52 -34.19
N LEU A 527 -13.74 1.39 -33.45
CA LEU A 527 -12.44 1.93 -33.85
C LEU A 527 -11.43 0.79 -34.04
N PRO A 528 -10.51 0.89 -35.02
CA PRO A 528 -9.41 -0.05 -35.17
C PRO A 528 -8.69 -0.34 -33.84
N GLY A 529 -8.57 -1.62 -33.50
CA GLY A 529 -8.01 -2.10 -32.23
C GLY A 529 -8.98 -2.17 -31.05
N TYR A 530 -10.23 -1.70 -31.21
CA TYR A 530 -11.25 -1.67 -30.17
C TYR A 530 -12.46 -2.53 -30.54
N GLY A 531 -13.23 -2.94 -29.53
CA GLY A 531 -14.46 -3.70 -29.73
C GLY A 531 -14.19 -4.99 -30.49
N ALA A 532 -14.83 -5.15 -31.64
CA ALA A 532 -14.60 -6.29 -32.54
C ALA A 532 -13.71 -5.97 -33.76
N SER A 533 -13.11 -4.78 -33.84
CA SER A 533 -12.27 -4.34 -34.97
C SER A 533 -10.80 -4.70 -34.77
N ALA A 534 -10.14 -5.18 -35.84
CA ALA A 534 -8.71 -5.47 -35.81
C ALA A 534 -7.87 -4.18 -35.66
N PRO A 535 -6.68 -4.26 -35.04
CA PRO A 535 -5.73 -3.14 -34.99
C PRO A 535 -5.15 -2.86 -36.39
N ILE A 536 -4.68 -1.63 -36.59
CA ILE A 536 -3.99 -1.17 -37.81
C ILE A 536 -2.54 -0.82 -37.49
N GLU A 537 -1.65 -0.86 -38.49
CA GLU A 537 -0.20 -0.63 -38.30
C GLU A 537 0.14 0.73 -37.69
N LYS A 538 -0.64 1.77 -38.01
CA LYS A 538 -0.42 3.13 -37.51
C LYS A 538 -1.68 3.66 -36.83
N ASN A 539 -1.57 3.88 -35.52
CA ASN A 539 -2.71 4.18 -34.65
C ASN A 539 -2.91 5.68 -34.36
N ASP A 540 -2.33 6.56 -35.19
CA ASP A 540 -2.57 8.01 -35.12
C ASP A 540 -4.02 8.38 -35.50
N LYS A 541 -4.54 9.50 -34.97
CA LYS A 541 -5.96 9.87 -35.11
C LYS A 541 -6.41 9.98 -36.57
N LEU A 542 -5.56 10.46 -37.47
CA LEU A 542 -5.92 10.63 -38.88
C LEU A 542 -5.95 9.27 -39.61
N SER A 543 -4.97 8.40 -39.37
CA SER A 543 -4.91 7.07 -39.97
C SER A 543 -6.11 6.22 -39.53
N VAL A 544 -6.45 6.27 -38.24
CA VAL A 544 -7.66 5.67 -37.65
C VAL A 544 -8.92 6.23 -38.32
N GLY A 545 -9.05 7.55 -38.40
CA GLY A 545 -10.21 8.19 -39.02
C GLY A 545 -10.39 7.84 -40.49
N LYS A 546 -9.30 7.85 -41.28
CA LYS A 546 -9.33 7.45 -42.69
C LYS A 546 -9.76 5.99 -42.85
N ALA A 547 -9.28 5.10 -42.00
CA ALA A 547 -9.68 3.69 -42.01
C ALA A 547 -11.19 3.51 -41.75
N VAL A 548 -11.74 4.26 -40.79
CA VAL A 548 -13.18 4.27 -40.48
C VAL A 548 -14.00 4.80 -41.67
N LEU A 549 -13.56 5.88 -42.30
CA LEU A 549 -14.24 6.48 -43.44
C LEU A 549 -14.11 5.65 -44.73
N ASP A 550 -13.00 4.94 -44.92
CA ASP A 550 -12.84 3.97 -46.00
C ASP A 550 -13.85 2.81 -45.84
N ALA A 551 -14.05 2.34 -44.60
CA ALA A 551 -15.06 1.33 -44.30
C ALA A 551 -16.49 1.84 -44.58
N LEU A 552 -16.78 3.10 -44.26
CA LEU A 552 -18.05 3.74 -44.62
C LEU A 552 -18.25 3.76 -46.14
N LYS A 553 -17.23 4.16 -46.92
CA LYS A 553 -17.31 4.16 -48.39
C LYS A 553 -17.60 2.78 -48.95
N GLU A 554 -16.97 1.74 -48.41
CA GLU A 554 -17.21 0.36 -48.83
C GLU A 554 -18.67 -0.06 -48.60
N GLN A 555 -19.26 0.29 -47.44
CA GLN A 555 -20.67 -0.02 -47.16
C GLN A 555 -21.62 0.83 -48.00
N VAL A 556 -21.33 2.11 -48.22
CA VAL A 556 -22.18 2.98 -49.04
C VAL A 556 -22.10 2.60 -50.52
N LYS A 557 -20.94 2.17 -51.04
CA LYS A 557 -20.79 1.67 -52.42
C LYS A 557 -21.68 0.48 -52.75
N LYS A 558 -22.06 -0.33 -51.76
CA LYS A 558 -23.02 -1.44 -51.93
C LYS A 558 -24.44 -0.94 -52.23
N VAL A 559 -24.73 0.31 -51.87
CA VAL A 559 -26.07 0.90 -51.88
C VAL A 559 -26.19 2.04 -52.90
N ARG A 560 -25.10 2.80 -53.12
CA ARG A 560 -25.05 3.99 -53.99
C ARG A 560 -23.71 4.04 -54.73
N GLN A 561 -23.76 4.25 -56.05
CA GLN A 561 -22.56 4.18 -56.90
C GLN A 561 -21.87 5.53 -57.16
N ASP A 562 -22.57 6.67 -57.07
CA ASP A 562 -22.00 7.99 -57.44
C ASP A 562 -22.32 9.16 -56.48
N GLY A 563 -21.31 10.03 -56.32
CA GLY A 563 -21.33 11.31 -55.56
C GLY A 563 -20.54 11.28 -54.24
N ASP A 564 -20.15 12.46 -53.75
CA ASP A 564 -19.59 12.60 -52.40
C ASP A 564 -20.63 12.23 -51.34
N ILE A 565 -20.21 11.51 -50.30
CA ILE A 565 -21.09 11.01 -49.24
C ILE A 565 -21.24 12.11 -48.18
N PRO A 566 -22.45 12.69 -47.97
CA PRO A 566 -22.66 13.70 -46.95
C PRO A 566 -22.68 13.07 -45.55
N VAL A 567 -21.80 13.54 -44.67
CA VAL A 567 -21.58 12.98 -43.33
C VAL A 567 -21.57 14.08 -42.27
N VAL A 568 -22.16 13.78 -41.11
CA VAL A 568 -21.94 14.53 -39.88
C VAL A 568 -21.16 13.64 -38.91
N LEU A 569 -19.99 14.10 -38.48
CA LEU A 569 -19.14 13.36 -37.55
C LEU A 569 -19.56 13.70 -36.12
N ILE A 570 -19.89 12.68 -35.32
CA ILE A 570 -20.19 12.83 -33.90
C ILE A 570 -19.19 11.97 -33.15
N GLY A 571 -18.27 12.61 -32.45
CA GLY A 571 -17.21 11.92 -31.71
C GLY A 571 -17.31 12.19 -30.22
N HIS A 572 -17.07 11.17 -29.42
CA HIS A 572 -16.84 11.30 -27.97
C HIS A 572 -15.38 11.07 -27.63
N ASP A 573 -14.78 11.92 -26.79
CA ASP A 573 -13.42 11.80 -26.29
C ASP A 573 -12.38 11.51 -27.40
N ARG A 574 -11.76 10.31 -27.41
CA ARG A 574 -10.87 9.86 -28.49
C ARG A 574 -11.51 10.00 -29.87
N GLY A 575 -12.76 9.58 -30.02
CA GLY A 575 -13.50 9.68 -31.27
C GLY A 575 -13.72 11.12 -31.72
N ALA A 576 -13.84 12.05 -30.77
CA ALA A 576 -13.92 13.48 -31.06
C ALA A 576 -12.59 14.02 -31.63
N ARG A 577 -11.44 13.56 -31.14
CA ARG A 577 -10.12 13.90 -31.73
C ARG A 577 -9.96 13.35 -33.14
N VAL A 578 -10.41 12.12 -33.36
CA VAL A 578 -10.44 11.53 -34.71
C VAL A 578 -11.29 12.40 -35.64
N ALA A 579 -12.48 12.83 -35.19
CA ALA A 579 -13.34 13.73 -35.96
C ALA A 579 -12.69 15.09 -36.24
N HIS A 580 -12.00 15.68 -35.26
CA HIS A 580 -11.23 16.92 -35.43
C HIS A 580 -10.16 16.80 -36.53
N HIS A 581 -9.32 15.76 -36.48
CA HIS A 581 -8.29 15.59 -37.51
C HIS A 581 -8.86 15.29 -38.90
N LEU A 582 -9.98 14.57 -38.97
CA LEU A 582 -10.69 14.28 -40.21
C LEU A 582 -11.25 15.56 -40.85
N THR A 583 -11.84 16.46 -40.06
CA THR A 583 -12.43 17.70 -40.59
C THR A 583 -11.37 18.69 -41.08
N VAL A 584 -10.20 18.75 -40.42
CA VAL A 584 -9.09 19.60 -40.83
C VAL A 584 -8.38 19.07 -42.08
N SER A 585 -8.13 17.75 -42.14
CA SER A 585 -7.39 17.15 -43.27
C SER A 585 -8.24 16.91 -44.51
N GLY A 586 -9.56 16.71 -44.33
CA GLY A 586 -10.46 16.27 -45.39
C GLY A 586 -10.22 14.82 -45.83
N VAL A 587 -11.23 14.20 -46.43
CA VAL A 587 -11.13 12.85 -47.02
C VAL A 587 -11.84 12.85 -48.37
N SER A 588 -11.15 12.39 -49.42
CA SER A 588 -11.71 12.33 -50.78
C SER A 588 -12.97 11.46 -50.83
N GLY A 589 -14.01 11.89 -51.55
CA GLY A 589 -15.26 11.15 -51.70
C GLY A 589 -16.24 11.25 -50.51
N ILE A 590 -15.94 12.09 -49.51
CA ILE A 590 -16.81 12.33 -48.35
C ILE A 590 -16.93 13.85 -48.13
N GLU A 591 -18.16 14.33 -48.09
CA GLU A 591 -18.50 15.71 -47.79
C GLU A 591 -18.88 15.81 -46.31
N ILE A 592 -17.98 16.35 -45.48
CA ILE A 592 -18.27 16.55 -44.05
C ILE A 592 -19.10 17.84 -43.91
N LEU A 593 -20.35 17.72 -43.47
CA LEU A 593 -21.27 18.84 -43.33
C LEU A 593 -21.16 19.54 -41.96
N GLY A 594 -20.67 18.83 -40.94
CA GLY A 594 -20.48 19.35 -39.60
C GLY A 594 -19.80 18.36 -38.68
N VAL A 595 -19.27 18.85 -37.56
CA VAL A 595 -18.67 18.02 -36.51
C VAL A 595 -19.23 18.34 -35.13
N CYS A 596 -19.64 17.30 -34.41
CA CYS A 596 -19.99 17.35 -32.99
C CYS A 596 -18.86 16.72 -32.17
N LEU A 597 -18.29 17.51 -31.26
CA LEU A 597 -17.19 17.12 -30.38
C LEU A 597 -17.73 17.03 -28.95
N ILE A 598 -17.74 15.82 -28.40
CA ILE A 598 -18.28 15.54 -27.07
C ILE A 598 -17.15 15.33 -26.07
N ASP A 599 -17.16 16.14 -25.02
CA ASP A 599 -16.33 16.11 -23.81
C ASP A 599 -14.81 16.04 -24.08
N ILE A 600 -14.32 16.94 -24.93
CA ILE A 600 -12.91 16.95 -25.36
C ILE A 600 -12.33 18.35 -25.56
N VAL A 601 -11.01 18.47 -25.38
CA VAL A 601 -10.20 19.63 -25.77
C VAL A 601 -9.15 19.23 -26.82
N PRO A 602 -8.61 20.20 -27.61
CA PRO A 602 -7.54 19.94 -28.57
C PRO A 602 -6.35 19.22 -27.94
N THR A 603 -5.67 18.38 -28.72
CA THR A 603 -4.65 17.46 -28.21
C THR A 603 -3.48 18.24 -27.60
N SER A 604 -2.97 19.24 -28.32
CA SER A 604 -1.94 20.18 -27.86
C SER A 604 -2.34 20.95 -26.59
N THR A 605 -3.58 21.45 -26.49
CA THR A 605 -4.08 22.14 -25.29
C THR A 605 -4.08 21.21 -24.08
N GLN A 606 -4.49 19.95 -24.26
CA GLN A 606 -4.45 18.96 -23.18
C GLN A 606 -3.01 18.73 -22.69
N TRP A 607 -2.06 18.47 -23.60
CA TRP A 607 -0.67 18.16 -23.21
C TRP A 607 0.08 19.37 -22.66
N GLN A 608 -0.20 20.58 -23.13
CA GLN A 608 0.34 21.82 -22.56
C GLN A 608 -0.15 22.03 -21.12
N HIS A 609 -1.39 21.66 -20.81
CA HIS A 609 -1.92 21.73 -19.44
C HIS A 609 -1.18 20.79 -18.46
N PHE A 610 -0.62 19.68 -18.97
CA PHE A 610 0.20 18.74 -18.19
C PHE A 610 1.67 19.17 -18.02
N ALA A 611 2.14 20.21 -18.70
CA ALA A 611 3.54 20.62 -18.67
C ALA A 611 3.99 21.27 -17.34
N SER A 612 3.06 21.73 -16.49
CA SER A 612 3.39 22.37 -15.20
C SER A 612 3.08 21.46 -14.01
N PRO A 613 4.01 21.22 -13.06
CA PRO A 613 3.77 20.38 -11.88
C PRO A 613 2.60 20.84 -11.00
N ALA A 614 2.27 22.13 -11.02
CA ALA A 614 1.22 22.73 -10.20
C ALA A 614 -0.20 22.53 -10.78
N SER A 615 -0.38 22.63 -12.11
CA SER A 615 -1.62 22.24 -12.79
C SER A 615 -1.80 20.72 -12.74
N ALA A 616 -0.68 20.02 -12.91
CA ALA A 616 -0.59 18.58 -12.93
C ALA A 616 -1.01 17.94 -11.57
N ALA A 617 -0.56 18.48 -10.43
CA ALA A 617 -0.88 17.94 -9.10
C ALA A 617 -2.37 17.96 -8.69
N LYS A 618 -3.17 18.92 -9.20
CA LYS A 618 -4.63 18.92 -8.97
C LYS A 618 -5.34 17.83 -9.78
N GLU A 619 -4.83 17.50 -10.96
CA GLU A 619 -5.41 16.53 -11.90
C GLU A 619 -5.00 15.08 -11.59
N VAL A 620 -3.78 14.85 -11.11
CA VAL A 620 -3.25 13.52 -10.67
C VAL A 620 -4.14 12.86 -9.64
N SER A 621 -4.79 13.65 -8.79
CA SER A 621 -5.50 13.14 -7.62
C SER A 621 -6.93 12.64 -7.90
N GLY A 622 -7.42 12.70 -9.14
CA GLY A 622 -8.80 12.30 -9.44
C GLY A 622 -9.10 11.82 -10.86
N TYR A 623 -8.20 12.03 -11.83
CA TYR A 623 -8.38 11.59 -13.23
C TYR A 623 -7.11 10.86 -13.66
N PHE A 624 -7.16 9.53 -13.79
CA PHE A 624 -6.05 8.70 -14.28
C PHE A 624 -5.86 8.85 -15.80
N HIS A 625 -5.74 10.08 -16.28
CA HIS A 625 -5.63 10.38 -17.69
C HIS A 625 -4.25 10.97 -17.97
N TRP A 626 -3.20 10.19 -17.72
CA TRP A 626 -1.86 10.75 -17.56
C TRP A 626 -0.76 10.06 -18.40
N PRO A 627 0.38 10.78 -18.64
CA PRO A 627 1.48 10.42 -19.55
C PRO A 627 2.04 9.01 -19.43
N LEU A 628 1.73 8.32 -18.33
CA LEU A 628 2.05 6.91 -18.14
C LEU A 628 1.58 6.07 -19.34
N LEU A 629 0.37 6.32 -19.85
CA LEU A 629 -0.18 5.59 -21.00
C LEU A 629 0.64 5.81 -22.28
N ALA A 630 1.30 6.97 -22.42
CA ALA A 630 2.18 7.25 -23.54
C ALA A 630 3.49 6.44 -23.50
N ASN A 631 3.83 5.83 -22.35
CA ASN A 631 4.87 4.80 -22.29
C ASN A 631 4.21 3.43 -22.43
N THR A 632 4.06 2.98 -23.68
CA THR A 632 3.30 1.79 -24.05
C THR A 632 3.74 0.53 -23.32
N ASP A 633 5.05 0.26 -23.27
CA ASP A 633 5.60 -0.93 -22.62
C ASP A 633 5.43 -0.92 -21.10
N LEU A 634 5.54 0.25 -20.46
CA LEU A 634 5.33 0.37 -19.02
C LEU A 634 3.84 0.26 -18.67
N ALA A 635 2.99 1.00 -19.38
CA ALA A 635 1.55 1.02 -19.17
C ALA A 635 0.93 -0.36 -19.40
N THR A 636 1.27 -1.02 -20.51
CA THR A 636 0.74 -2.35 -20.83
C THR A 636 1.09 -3.35 -19.73
N ARG A 637 2.34 -3.36 -19.25
CA ARG A 637 2.77 -4.25 -18.15
C ARG A 637 2.04 -3.94 -16.85
N MET A 638 1.90 -2.67 -16.49
CA MET A 638 1.21 -2.26 -15.26
C MET A 638 -0.28 -2.61 -15.28
N ILE A 639 -0.95 -2.33 -16.40
CA ILE A 639 -2.39 -2.61 -16.57
C ILE A 639 -2.64 -4.12 -16.64
N THR A 640 -1.77 -4.86 -17.32
CA THR A 640 -1.82 -6.34 -17.34
C THR A 640 -1.68 -6.91 -15.93
N ALA A 641 -0.73 -6.39 -15.13
CA ALA A 641 -0.54 -6.82 -13.75
C ALA A 641 -1.73 -6.47 -12.84
N PHE A 642 -2.47 -5.39 -13.11
CA PHE A 642 -3.67 -5.01 -12.37
C PHE A 642 -4.93 -5.80 -12.80
N GLY A 643 -4.90 -6.40 -13.99
CA GLY A 643 -6.06 -6.97 -14.66
C GLY A 643 -6.73 -5.92 -15.56
N PRO A 644 -6.62 -6.02 -16.90
CA PRO A 644 -7.09 -4.96 -17.80
C PRO A 644 -8.59 -4.70 -17.68
N SER A 645 -9.42 -5.75 -17.58
CA SER A 645 -10.86 -5.58 -17.35
C SER A 645 -11.16 -4.77 -16.08
N ASN A 646 -10.42 -5.02 -14.99
CA ASN A 646 -10.60 -4.30 -13.73
C ASN A 646 -10.16 -2.85 -13.86
N TRP A 647 -9.05 -2.62 -14.57
CA TRP A 647 -8.55 -1.29 -14.86
C TRP A 647 -9.60 -0.46 -15.62
N CYS A 648 -10.17 -1.03 -16.68
CA CYS A 648 -11.20 -0.39 -17.51
C CYS A 648 -12.42 0.02 -16.68
N GLN A 649 -12.98 -0.91 -15.90
CA GLN A 649 -14.17 -0.64 -15.08
C GLN A 649 -13.91 0.41 -14.00
N GLU A 650 -12.77 0.33 -13.30
CA GLU A 650 -12.38 1.32 -12.30
C GLU A 650 -12.23 2.71 -12.91
N MET A 651 -11.66 2.82 -14.12
CA MET A 651 -11.48 4.10 -14.79
C MET A 651 -12.81 4.71 -15.21
N ILE A 652 -13.70 3.92 -15.84
CA ILE A 652 -15.03 4.39 -16.21
C ILE A 652 -15.80 4.90 -14.97
N LEU A 653 -15.77 4.16 -13.87
CA LEU A 653 -16.46 4.58 -12.65
C LEU A 653 -15.88 5.86 -12.03
N ARG A 654 -14.57 6.08 -12.13
CA ARG A 654 -13.93 7.30 -11.64
C ARG A 654 -14.28 8.53 -12.47
N TRP A 655 -14.47 8.36 -13.77
CA TRP A 655 -14.81 9.44 -14.68
C TRP A 655 -16.31 9.68 -14.79
N SER A 656 -17.13 8.73 -14.33
CA SER A 656 -18.57 8.93 -14.20
C SER A 656 -18.90 10.06 -13.23
N GLY A 657 -20.01 10.75 -13.49
CA GLY A 657 -20.49 11.90 -12.75
C GLY A 657 -20.97 11.53 -11.35
N LYS A 658 -21.27 12.57 -10.57
CA LYS A 658 -21.86 12.41 -9.23
C LYS A 658 -23.37 12.20 -9.28
N ASN A 659 -23.97 12.28 -10.47
CA ASN A 659 -25.38 12.05 -10.70
C ASN A 659 -25.71 10.56 -10.64
N ALA A 660 -26.39 10.12 -9.58
CA ALA A 660 -26.76 8.72 -9.38
C ALA A 660 -27.58 8.15 -10.55
N VAL A 661 -28.49 8.93 -11.14
CA VAL A 661 -29.33 8.49 -12.28
C VAL A 661 -28.46 8.26 -13.52
N GLY A 662 -27.51 9.16 -13.78
CA GLY A 662 -26.57 9.03 -14.89
C GLY A 662 -25.64 7.83 -14.72
N THR A 663 -25.12 7.62 -13.51
CA THR A 663 -24.26 6.46 -13.20
C THR A 663 -25.03 5.14 -13.33
N GLU A 664 -26.30 5.08 -12.95
CA GLU A 664 -27.13 3.88 -13.13
C GLU A 664 -27.37 3.57 -14.61
N LYS A 665 -27.65 4.58 -15.44
CA LYS A 665 -27.79 4.41 -16.90
C LYS A 665 -26.51 3.93 -17.55
N LEU A 666 -25.36 4.49 -17.16
CA LEU A 666 -24.05 4.05 -17.63
C LEU A 666 -23.75 2.59 -17.27
N LYS A 667 -24.18 2.13 -16.08
CA LYS A 667 -24.02 0.73 -15.64
C LYS A 667 -25.03 -0.24 -16.28
N ALA A 668 -26.12 0.26 -16.84
CA ALA A 668 -27.17 -0.57 -17.42
C ALA A 668 -26.69 -1.37 -18.64
N ASP A 669 -27.42 -2.43 -18.97
CA ASP A 669 -27.14 -3.35 -20.08
C ASP A 669 -25.76 -4.03 -20.00
N ASP A 670 -25.27 -4.32 -18.78
CA ASP A 670 -23.97 -4.97 -18.54
C ASP A 670 -22.76 -4.25 -19.16
N ALA A 671 -22.89 -2.94 -19.44
CA ALA A 671 -21.92 -2.19 -20.22
C ALA A 671 -20.49 -2.23 -19.65
N LEU A 672 -20.34 -2.11 -18.33
CA LEU A 672 -19.03 -2.21 -17.67
C LEU A 672 -18.36 -3.59 -17.88
N THR A 673 -19.15 -4.66 -17.92
CA THR A 673 -18.66 -6.01 -18.19
C THR A 673 -18.24 -6.13 -19.65
N VAL A 674 -19.04 -5.58 -20.57
CA VAL A 674 -18.74 -5.54 -22.02
C VAL A 674 -17.44 -4.78 -22.28
N TYR A 675 -17.29 -3.57 -21.74
CA TYR A 675 -16.08 -2.76 -21.89
C TYR A 675 -14.86 -3.42 -21.25
N GLY A 676 -15.02 -4.00 -20.05
CA GLY A 676 -13.96 -4.74 -19.38
C GLY A 676 -13.48 -5.95 -20.20
N ALA A 677 -14.39 -6.69 -20.81
CA ALA A 677 -14.08 -7.84 -21.65
C ALA A 677 -13.42 -7.46 -22.98
N PHE A 678 -13.80 -6.34 -23.60
CA PHE A 678 -13.06 -5.80 -24.75
C PHE A 678 -11.66 -5.35 -24.36
N PHE A 679 -11.53 -4.65 -23.23
CA PHE A 679 -10.26 -4.13 -22.77
C PHE A 679 -9.29 -5.22 -22.28
N ALA A 680 -9.82 -6.39 -21.89
CA ALA A 680 -9.02 -7.58 -21.58
C ALA A 680 -8.26 -8.15 -22.77
N GLN A 681 -8.62 -7.79 -24.01
CA GLN A 681 -7.91 -8.22 -25.20
C GLN A 681 -6.56 -7.52 -25.30
N GLU A 682 -5.49 -8.30 -25.47
CA GLU A 682 -4.11 -7.78 -25.49
C GLU A 682 -3.91 -6.68 -26.55
N HIS A 683 -4.49 -6.86 -27.74
CA HIS A 683 -4.39 -5.87 -28.80
C HIS A 683 -5.19 -4.60 -28.51
N THR A 684 -6.31 -4.68 -27.77
CA THR A 684 -7.08 -3.49 -27.37
C THR A 684 -6.35 -2.71 -26.32
N LEU A 685 -5.82 -3.38 -25.29
CA LEU A 685 -4.96 -2.73 -24.29
C LEU A 685 -3.75 -2.03 -24.95
N ARG A 686 -3.08 -2.73 -25.87
CA ARG A 686 -1.91 -2.20 -26.56
C ARG A 686 -2.28 -1.02 -27.46
N ALA A 687 -3.32 -1.15 -28.28
CA ALA A 687 -3.82 -0.07 -29.13
C ALA A 687 -4.26 1.14 -28.31
N SER A 688 -4.74 0.94 -27.09
CA SER A 688 -5.05 2.04 -26.18
C SER A 688 -3.83 2.78 -25.67
N CYS A 689 -2.74 2.08 -25.37
CA CYS A 689 -1.52 2.76 -24.94
C CYS A 689 -0.86 3.48 -26.14
N GLU A 690 -0.79 2.82 -27.31
CA GLU A 690 -0.21 3.39 -28.54
C GLU A 690 -0.95 4.68 -28.97
N ASP A 691 -2.26 4.76 -28.73
CA ASP A 691 -3.04 5.97 -28.99
C ASP A 691 -2.60 7.18 -28.14
N TYR A 692 -2.17 6.95 -26.90
CA TYR A 692 -1.63 8.03 -26.05
C TYR A 692 -0.19 8.36 -26.41
N GLU A 693 0.60 7.40 -26.88
CA GLU A 693 1.95 7.63 -27.39
C GLU A 693 1.92 8.53 -28.61
N GLU A 694 1.09 8.21 -29.61
CA GLU A 694 0.85 9.05 -30.79
C GLU A 694 0.26 10.41 -30.39
N GLY A 695 -0.70 10.39 -29.45
CA GLY A 695 -1.29 11.59 -28.89
C GLY A 695 -0.27 12.53 -28.23
N ALA A 696 0.79 12.00 -27.60
CA ALA A 696 1.85 12.79 -26.97
C ALA A 696 2.95 13.23 -27.94
N THR A 697 3.02 12.64 -29.13
CA THR A 697 4.13 12.80 -30.07
C THR A 697 3.65 13.32 -31.43
N THR A 698 3.18 12.44 -32.29
CA THR A 698 2.83 12.72 -33.68
C THR A 698 1.62 13.64 -33.84
N ASP A 699 0.56 13.45 -33.05
CA ASP A 699 -0.67 14.23 -33.19
C ASP A 699 -0.49 15.68 -32.71
N VAL A 700 0.24 15.91 -31.62
CA VAL A 700 0.57 17.27 -31.13
C VAL A 700 1.43 18.02 -32.15
N VAL A 701 2.49 17.37 -32.67
CA VAL A 701 3.35 17.98 -33.69
C VAL A 701 2.56 18.35 -34.95
N LYS A 702 1.58 17.52 -35.30
CA LYS A 702 0.73 17.76 -36.45
C LYS A 702 -0.29 18.88 -36.21
N GLU A 703 -0.94 18.92 -35.05
CA GLU A 703 -1.81 20.04 -34.66
C GLU A 703 -1.06 21.37 -34.66
N GLU A 704 0.17 21.41 -34.12
CA GLU A 704 1.01 22.61 -34.15
C GLU A 704 1.37 23.04 -35.58
N LYS A 705 1.64 22.07 -36.47
CA LYS A 705 1.90 22.33 -37.89
C LYS A 705 0.66 22.87 -38.59
N ASP A 706 -0.50 22.26 -38.36
CA ASP A 706 -1.78 22.69 -38.93
C ASP A 706 -2.12 24.10 -38.47
N GLN A 707 -1.90 24.44 -37.20
CA GLN A 707 -2.06 25.79 -36.67
C GLN A 707 -1.09 26.80 -37.30
N LYS A 708 0.20 26.46 -37.43
CA LYS A 708 1.19 27.32 -38.12
C LYS A 708 0.83 27.58 -39.57
N GLU A 709 0.25 26.59 -40.25
CA GLU A 709 -0.13 26.65 -41.66
C GLU A 709 -1.58 27.18 -41.85
N GLY A 710 -2.27 27.57 -40.77
CA GLY A 710 -3.63 28.11 -40.80
C GLY A 710 -4.73 27.10 -41.16
N ARG A 711 -4.44 25.79 -41.14
CA ARG A 711 -5.42 24.73 -41.37
C ARG A 711 -6.28 24.52 -40.12
N LYS A 712 -7.54 24.95 -40.20
CA LYS A 712 -8.53 24.92 -39.13
C LYS A 712 -9.81 24.22 -39.56
N ILE A 713 -10.71 23.92 -38.62
CA ILE A 713 -12.04 23.38 -38.94
C ILE A 713 -12.84 24.41 -39.73
N GLN A 714 -13.30 24.05 -40.93
CA GLN A 714 -14.06 24.93 -41.85
C GLN A 714 -15.57 24.61 -41.90
N VAL A 715 -16.03 23.66 -41.09
CA VAL A 715 -17.43 23.18 -41.06
C VAL A 715 -18.08 23.55 -39.73
N PRO A 716 -19.41 23.73 -39.66
CA PRO A 716 -20.13 23.99 -38.41
C PRO A 716 -19.72 23.02 -37.28
N VAL A 717 -19.49 23.58 -36.09
CA VAL A 717 -19.04 22.83 -34.91
C VAL A 717 -20.08 22.90 -33.80
N LEU A 718 -20.44 21.73 -33.27
CA LEU A 718 -21.19 21.60 -32.02
C LEU A 718 -20.25 21.07 -30.94
N LEU A 719 -20.15 21.80 -29.82
CA LEU A 719 -19.39 21.40 -28.64
C LEU A 719 -20.38 20.97 -27.56
N VAL A 720 -20.34 19.70 -27.16
CA VAL A 720 -21.11 19.18 -26.03
C VAL A 720 -20.12 18.79 -24.95
N TYR A 721 -20.29 19.25 -23.72
CA TYR A 721 -19.29 19.00 -22.67
C TYR A 721 -19.96 18.92 -21.30
N SER A 722 -19.33 18.21 -20.37
CA SER A 722 -19.78 18.19 -18.98
C SER A 722 -19.43 19.50 -18.28
N GLU A 723 -20.43 20.20 -17.72
CA GLU A 723 -20.20 21.42 -16.94
C GLU A 723 -19.39 21.14 -15.66
N ALA A 724 -19.68 20.01 -15.02
CA ALA A 724 -19.01 19.60 -13.78
C ALA A 724 -17.64 18.94 -14.01
N GLY A 725 -17.43 18.38 -15.22
CA GLY A 725 -16.22 17.70 -15.65
C GLY A 725 -15.26 18.67 -16.35
N ILE A 726 -15.15 18.56 -17.67
CA ILE A 726 -14.17 19.32 -18.46
C ILE A 726 -14.45 20.83 -18.49
N GLY A 727 -15.73 21.23 -18.40
CA GLY A 727 -16.16 22.64 -18.37
C GLY A 727 -15.75 23.40 -17.12
N ALA A 728 -15.53 22.70 -16.00
CA ALA A 728 -14.99 23.30 -14.78
C ALA A 728 -13.47 23.52 -14.84
N ARG A 729 -12.77 22.88 -15.80
CA ARG A 729 -11.30 22.91 -15.91
C ARG A 729 -10.82 23.84 -17.02
N PHE A 730 -11.55 23.85 -18.13
CA PHE A 730 -11.21 24.61 -19.33
C PHE A 730 -12.28 25.65 -19.63
N ALA A 731 -11.86 26.80 -20.17
CA ALA A 731 -12.78 27.83 -20.62
C ALA A 731 -13.46 27.43 -21.94
N PHE A 732 -14.49 26.59 -21.87
CA PHE A 732 -15.38 26.31 -23.00
C PHE A 732 -16.32 27.51 -23.25
N PRO A 733 -16.58 27.91 -24.50
CA PRO A 733 -16.06 27.39 -25.78
C PRO A 733 -14.73 28.02 -26.23
N GLU A 734 -14.16 28.98 -25.49
CA GLU A 734 -12.99 29.77 -25.91
C GLU A 734 -11.82 28.92 -26.39
N VAL A 735 -11.56 27.79 -25.71
CA VAL A 735 -10.48 26.85 -26.06
C VAL A 735 -10.56 26.35 -27.51
N TRP A 736 -11.77 26.21 -28.08
CA TRP A 736 -11.95 25.71 -29.45
C TRP A 736 -11.99 26.81 -30.51
N LYS A 737 -12.16 28.08 -30.13
CA LYS A 737 -12.27 29.19 -31.11
C LYS A 737 -11.01 29.33 -31.97
N GLU A 738 -9.84 29.10 -31.39
CA GLU A 738 -8.57 29.17 -32.12
C GLU A 738 -8.39 28.04 -33.16
N TRP A 739 -9.19 26.98 -33.06
CA TRP A 739 -9.13 25.77 -33.91
C TRP A 739 -10.15 25.77 -35.04
N VAL A 740 -11.02 26.78 -35.06
CA VAL A 740 -12.10 26.93 -36.02
C VAL A 740 -11.81 28.14 -36.92
N GLY A 741 -12.14 28.03 -38.21
CA GLY A 741 -11.96 29.11 -39.18
C GLY A 741 -12.83 30.33 -38.87
N GLU A 742 -12.38 31.51 -39.28
CA GLU A 742 -13.17 32.74 -39.11
C GLU A 742 -14.50 32.65 -39.87
N GLY A 743 -15.61 32.98 -39.20
CA GLY A 743 -16.96 32.96 -39.79
C GLY A 743 -17.68 31.60 -39.72
N VAL A 744 -17.07 30.56 -39.19
CA VAL A 744 -17.71 29.25 -38.98
C VAL A 744 -18.61 29.28 -37.72
N ARG A 745 -19.81 28.69 -37.81
CA ARG A 745 -20.77 28.61 -36.69
C ARG A 745 -20.26 27.64 -35.62
N ILE A 746 -20.09 28.12 -34.40
CA ILE A 746 -19.79 27.31 -33.21
C ILE A 746 -20.98 27.37 -32.26
N GLU A 747 -21.58 26.22 -31.97
CA GLU A 747 -22.56 26.06 -30.90
C GLU A 747 -21.97 25.29 -29.75
N CYS A 748 -22.37 25.64 -28.53
CA CYS A 748 -21.80 25.09 -27.32
C CYS A 748 -22.91 24.78 -26.33
N ARG A 749 -22.91 23.56 -25.77
CA ARG A 749 -23.86 23.11 -24.77
C ARG A 749 -23.17 22.37 -23.63
N GLY A 750 -23.34 22.90 -22.42
CA GLY A 750 -22.99 22.21 -21.19
C GLY A 750 -24.08 21.21 -20.80
N LEU A 751 -23.68 19.98 -20.49
CA LEU A 751 -24.52 18.97 -19.84
C LEU A 751 -24.50 19.22 -18.33
N GLY A 752 -25.67 19.56 -17.78
CA GLY A 752 -25.83 19.95 -16.38
C GLY A 752 -25.98 18.77 -15.42
N GLY A 753 -26.42 19.05 -14.19
CA GLY A 753 -26.87 17.99 -13.26
C GLY A 753 -25.79 17.07 -12.68
N GLY A 754 -24.51 17.41 -12.85
CA GLY A 754 -23.39 16.63 -12.29
C GLY A 754 -22.97 15.42 -13.11
N VAL A 755 -23.28 15.42 -14.41
CA VAL A 755 -22.80 14.47 -15.43
C VAL A 755 -21.26 14.45 -15.46
N GLY A 756 -20.66 13.27 -15.61
CA GLY A 756 -19.21 13.08 -15.72
C GLY A 756 -18.72 13.11 -17.16
N HIS A 757 -17.71 12.31 -17.46
CA HIS A 757 -17.05 12.25 -18.77
C HIS A 757 -17.94 11.69 -19.87
N PHE A 758 -18.86 10.80 -19.51
CA PHE A 758 -19.57 9.95 -20.45
C PHE A 758 -20.95 10.52 -20.76
N GLY A 759 -20.98 11.76 -21.28
CA GLY A 759 -22.23 12.49 -21.54
C GLY A 759 -23.27 11.71 -22.36
N ALA A 760 -22.82 10.89 -23.32
CA ALA A 760 -23.68 10.06 -24.15
C ALA A 760 -24.38 8.92 -23.38
N GLU A 761 -23.82 8.46 -22.26
CA GLU A 761 -24.39 7.39 -21.43
C GLU A 761 -25.04 7.90 -20.14
N GLU A 762 -24.50 8.96 -19.57
CA GLU A 762 -24.97 9.54 -18.31
C GLU A 762 -26.15 10.50 -18.50
N ALA A 763 -26.21 11.20 -19.63
CA ALA A 763 -27.31 12.10 -20.00
C ALA A 763 -27.72 11.91 -21.48
N PRO A 764 -28.13 10.69 -21.88
CA PRO A 764 -28.42 10.37 -23.27
C PRO A 764 -29.55 11.22 -23.85
N GLU A 765 -30.56 11.58 -23.04
CA GLU A 765 -31.68 12.41 -23.49
C GLU A 765 -31.25 13.83 -23.84
N GLU A 766 -30.49 14.47 -22.95
CA GLU A 766 -29.98 15.83 -23.18
C GLU A 766 -28.97 15.84 -24.34
N CYS A 767 -28.08 14.85 -24.39
CA CYS A 767 -27.12 14.70 -25.49
C CYS A 767 -27.83 14.51 -26.84
N ALA A 768 -28.82 13.63 -26.92
CA ALA A 768 -29.58 13.38 -28.15
C ALA A 768 -30.47 14.58 -28.54
N GLU A 769 -31.05 15.30 -27.58
CA GLU A 769 -31.82 16.51 -27.83
C GLU A 769 -30.96 17.57 -28.51
N VAL A 770 -29.75 17.79 -28.01
CA VAL A 770 -28.82 18.80 -28.54
C VAL A 770 -28.33 18.40 -29.93
N ILE A 771 -27.97 17.13 -30.13
CA ILE A 771 -27.58 16.62 -31.45
C ILE A 771 -28.74 16.75 -32.43
N ARG A 772 -29.97 16.40 -32.05
CA ARG A 772 -31.15 16.54 -32.92
C ARG A 772 -31.48 17.99 -33.23
N GLY A 773 -31.42 18.88 -32.24
CA GLY A 773 -31.65 20.32 -32.45
C GLY A 773 -30.63 20.90 -33.42
N TRP A 774 -29.38 20.46 -33.31
CA TRP A 774 -28.29 20.93 -34.16
C TRP A 774 -28.34 20.35 -35.59
N VAL A 775 -28.64 19.06 -35.73
CA VAL A 775 -28.82 18.40 -37.03
C VAL A 775 -30.14 18.83 -37.70
N GLY A 776 -31.18 19.11 -36.91
CA GLY A 776 -32.47 19.63 -37.38
C GLY A 776 -32.42 21.08 -37.87
N LEU A 777 -31.30 21.79 -37.71
CA LEU A 777 -31.07 23.08 -38.38
C LEU A 777 -30.81 22.94 -39.90
N TYR A 778 -30.78 21.71 -40.43
CA TYR A 778 -30.66 21.40 -41.85
C TYR A 778 -31.97 20.95 -42.51
N ASP A 779 -33.09 20.92 -41.76
CA ASP A 779 -34.44 20.64 -42.29
C ASP A 779 -35.05 21.84 -43.04
#